data_AF-A0A811R6P4-F1
#
_entry.id   AF-A0A811R6P4-F1
#
_cell.length_a   1.000
_cell.length_b   1.000
_cell.length_c   1.000
_cell.angle_alpha   90.00
_cell.angle_beta   90.00
_cell.angle_gamma   90.00
#
_symmetry.space_group_name_H-M   'P 1'
#
loop_
_entity.id
_entity.type
_entity.pdbx_description
1 polymer ?
#
loop_
_entity_poly.entity_id
_entity_poly.type
_entity_poly.pdbx_seq_one_letter_code
_entity_poly.pdbx_strand_id
1 'polypeptide(L)'
;MSSSFSSAAASPTPSERPEPPRSPPPPAAPLVGALIESLSFRGCGFGRAAASAFEKEDLRERAAFPQRLRAAVHAAMRARDPTAGAFALVDRDGDGEGRGAGNRWFDAAVYDDAPESPLVAFVNPRSGGRLGPVVKTRLQELIGEDQMVGVAGYVDLLSRCGEARAIARIQAALVTSGQLRRSVELHDALVRALSRSARPHLALPLYAHLLRAGLLPTPHTLPSLLKSMALSPAAPGAAVLALTVHAHAVKLGLERFVLVSNALIRVHAGFLGRLADGLLLLRTAAAVDASTFNTLITAYARAGRVADSRALFDEMPARNAVSWSAMVNGYVQAGDGREALRIFAQMQADDVRPDDTVLVGVLAACAQHGALEQGKWVHGYLKAHGIRITVFFGTALVDMYSKCGEVQLAMEVFQRMEDKNVLAWTTMIKGLAMHGQGSEALMLFTQMESSGIRPDDIAFIGVLCACTHAGLVDKGRELFDSMVRKYVIKPKIEHYGCMVDLLARNGFLDEAKEMIQKMPMKPDALIWGALMSGCRFHKNVELAEYVVRHWILLEPDKSGAYVLLANIYAASGRHASAREIRHLMREKGVDKTPGCSTVEVKGVIHQFIVGDLSHPRIKDILSKWHEIDTRIRLEEGYIPDKKEVLLDIEEEEKEGALSRHSEKLAIAFALISMSDNMPIRIFKNLRVCHDCHHVTKLISKVFDLTVVKPSDFVEYALACLEQLADSGDHSARFVRHNLRVMVAGGDGTVGWVLGCLGELYVQNREPVPPVAVIPLGTGNDLSRSFGWGASFSFSWKAAAKRSLYKAIFCSVSCLDSWHVVVSMPEHREEEKEDLDLPHSLRRLGECTFYDDGTAKGELPETVSCFDGVFYNYFSIGMDAQVAYGFHQLRDEKPFLANGPLSNKLIYAGYTCKQGWFFTQCISDPELRGLRNVLCLSIKRMDSSEWENIPVPSSVRAIVALNLHNYASGRNPWGNLKPEYLEKRGFVEAQSDDGLLEIFGLKQGWHASLVMVELISAKHIAQAAAIRIEIKGGYWRDAFMQMDGEPWKQPLSSEYSTFVDIKKVPYPSLIINGGDR
;
A
#
# COMPACT_ATOMS: atom_id res chain seq x y z
N MET A 1 28.53 -6.31 -66.47
CA MET A 1 28.48 -7.38 -67.48
C MET A 1 27.27 -8.24 -67.11
N SER A 2 26.13 -8.09 -67.79
CA SER A 2 25.74 -8.73 -69.08
C SER A 2 25.53 -10.25 -68.91
N SER A 3 24.46 -10.88 -69.43
CA SER A 3 23.38 -10.51 -70.36
C SER A 3 22.26 -11.58 -70.23
N SER A 4 20.93 -11.36 -70.23
CA SER A 4 19.97 -10.55 -71.02
C SER A 4 19.49 -11.20 -72.34
N PHE A 5 18.17 -11.10 -72.65
CA PHE A 5 17.44 -11.49 -73.90
C PHE A 5 17.01 -12.97 -74.05
N SER A 6 15.88 -13.37 -74.69
CA SER A 6 14.63 -12.66 -75.12
C SER A 6 13.50 -13.63 -75.59
N SER A 7 12.36 -13.08 -76.04
CA SER A 7 11.23 -13.67 -76.84
C SER A 7 10.30 -14.68 -76.15
N ALA A 8 8.96 -14.61 -76.15
CA ALA A 8 7.91 -13.78 -76.81
C ALA A 8 7.64 -14.07 -78.30
N ALA A 9 6.39 -14.16 -78.83
CA ALA A 9 5.03 -14.11 -78.25
C ALA A 9 3.95 -14.62 -79.25
N ALA A 10 2.70 -14.89 -78.79
CA ALA A 10 1.52 -15.05 -79.68
C ALA A 10 0.10 -14.96 -79.02
N SER A 11 -0.43 -13.75 -78.78
CA SER A 11 -1.87 -13.38 -78.96
C SER A 11 -2.98 -14.13 -78.11
N PRO A 12 -4.32 -13.86 -78.23
CA PRO A 12 -5.04 -13.30 -77.06
C PRO A 12 -6.48 -13.82 -76.72
N THR A 13 -7.06 -13.26 -75.65
CA THR A 13 -8.49 -13.32 -75.19
C THR A 13 -8.99 -14.63 -74.54
N PRO A 14 -10.09 -14.61 -73.76
CA PRO A 14 -10.46 -13.64 -72.72
C PRO A 14 -10.65 -14.33 -71.34
N SER A 15 -11.24 -13.60 -70.38
CA SER A 15 -11.44 -14.00 -68.97
C SER A 15 -12.51 -15.07 -68.72
N GLU A 16 -12.26 -15.99 -67.78
CA GLU A 16 -13.12 -16.19 -66.59
C GLU A 16 -12.40 -16.98 -65.47
N ARG A 17 -12.99 -17.07 -64.27
CA ARG A 17 -12.40 -17.73 -63.08
C ARG A 17 -12.90 -19.15 -62.89
N PRO A 18 -12.07 -20.03 -62.29
CA PRO A 18 -12.56 -20.85 -61.18
C PRO A 18 -11.59 -20.89 -59.97
N GLU A 19 -12.09 -21.36 -58.82
CA GLU A 19 -11.30 -21.59 -57.59
C GLU A 19 -10.61 -22.97 -57.57
N PRO A 20 -9.46 -23.12 -56.89
CA PRO A 20 -8.87 -24.43 -56.60
C PRO A 20 -8.84 -24.78 -55.08
N PRO A 21 -9.22 -26.01 -54.67
CA PRO A 21 -9.04 -26.51 -53.31
C PRO A 21 -7.72 -27.29 -53.09
N ARG A 22 -7.41 -27.54 -51.80
CA ARG A 22 -6.46 -28.49 -51.16
C ARG A 22 -5.68 -29.52 -52.02
N SER A 23 -4.39 -29.71 -51.72
CA SER A 23 -3.72 -31.03 -51.60
C SER A 23 -2.34 -30.91 -50.84
N PRO A 24 -1.60 -31.98 -50.45
CA PRO A 24 -0.67 -31.97 -49.29
C PRO A 24 0.86 -32.18 -49.59
N PRO A 25 1.61 -33.14 -48.99
CA PRO A 25 2.58 -32.88 -47.91
C PRO A 25 4.05 -33.31 -48.19
N PRO A 26 4.97 -33.09 -47.22
CA PRO A 26 6.10 -33.99 -46.97
C PRO A 26 6.16 -34.55 -45.52
N PRO A 27 6.94 -35.63 -45.23
CA PRO A 27 6.75 -36.43 -44.00
C PRO A 27 7.95 -36.54 -43.02
N ALA A 28 7.60 -37.00 -41.81
CA ALA A 28 8.37 -37.85 -40.87
C ALA A 28 9.58 -37.32 -40.05
N ALA A 29 9.47 -37.48 -38.72
CA ALA A 29 10.55 -37.76 -37.77
C ALA A 29 10.05 -38.77 -36.70
N PRO A 30 10.87 -39.68 -36.14
CA PRO A 30 10.40 -40.84 -35.36
C PRO A 30 10.37 -40.66 -33.82
N LEU A 31 9.90 -41.69 -33.11
CA LEU A 31 9.51 -41.69 -31.68
C LEU A 31 10.67 -41.81 -30.67
N VAL A 32 10.55 -41.05 -29.58
CA VAL A 32 10.66 -41.51 -28.17
C VAL A 32 9.63 -40.70 -27.35
N GLY A 33 8.91 -41.19 -26.34
CA GLY A 33 8.88 -42.54 -25.77
C GLY A 33 8.79 -42.53 -24.23
N ALA A 34 7.63 -42.16 -23.70
CA ALA A 34 7.22 -42.23 -22.28
C ALA A 34 7.97 -41.36 -21.23
N LEU A 35 7.30 -40.33 -20.70
CA LEU A 35 7.03 -40.17 -19.26
C LEU A 35 5.90 -39.12 -19.03
N ILE A 36 5.34 -39.07 -17.81
CA ILE A 36 4.34 -38.09 -17.33
C ILE A 36 2.92 -38.17 -17.97
N GLU A 37 2.38 -39.38 -18.12
CA GLU A 37 0.92 -39.59 -17.98
C GLU A 37 0.63 -40.89 -17.20
N SER A 38 0.38 -40.77 -15.89
CA SER A 38 -0.41 -41.69 -15.04
C SER A 38 -0.21 -41.37 -13.54
N LEU A 39 -1.16 -41.80 -12.70
CA LEU A 39 -1.17 -41.71 -11.22
C LEU A 39 -1.21 -40.27 -10.64
N SER A 40 -2.27 -39.85 -9.94
CA SER A 40 -3.55 -40.50 -9.67
C SER A 40 -4.69 -39.46 -9.56
N PHE A 41 -5.80 -39.74 -10.24
CA PHE A 41 -7.06 -39.00 -10.14
C PHE A 41 -8.20 -40.02 -10.26
N ARG A 42 -8.82 -40.44 -9.13
CA ARG A 42 -10.02 -41.29 -9.12
C ARG A 42 -10.74 -41.25 -7.77
N GLY A 43 -12.06 -40.97 -7.83
CA GLY A 43 -12.96 -40.84 -6.68
C GLY A 43 -12.80 -39.52 -5.92
N CYS A 44 -13.82 -38.67 -5.72
CA CYS A 44 -15.15 -38.56 -6.34
C CYS A 44 -15.39 -37.05 -6.63
N GLY A 45 -16.40 -36.59 -7.38
CA GLY A 45 -17.51 -37.26 -8.04
C GLY A 45 -18.78 -36.43 -7.85
N PHE A 46 -19.14 -35.62 -8.85
CA PHE A 46 -20.08 -34.47 -8.77
C PHE A 46 -19.54 -33.23 -8.05
N GLY A 47 -20.24 -32.08 -8.18
CA GLY A 47 -19.89 -30.78 -7.58
C GLY A 47 -19.54 -29.64 -8.56
N ARG A 48 -18.74 -29.91 -9.61
CA ARG A 48 -18.18 -28.86 -10.50
C ARG A 48 -19.19 -27.98 -11.27
N ALA A 49 -20.45 -28.41 -11.43
CA ALA A 49 -21.46 -27.68 -12.21
C ALA A 49 -22.29 -26.67 -11.39
N ALA A 50 -22.38 -26.83 -10.06
CA ALA A 50 -23.21 -25.96 -9.22
C ALA A 50 -22.51 -24.61 -8.91
N ALA A 51 -21.21 -24.65 -8.59
CA ALA A 51 -20.47 -23.49 -8.09
C ALA A 51 -20.31 -22.31 -9.08
N SER A 52 -20.65 -22.51 -10.36
CA SER A 52 -20.57 -21.48 -11.41
C SER A 52 -21.83 -20.64 -11.60
N ALA A 53 -22.99 -21.04 -11.04
CA ALA A 53 -24.29 -20.48 -11.42
C ALA A 53 -24.81 -19.35 -10.50
N PHE A 54 -24.32 -19.24 -9.25
CA PHE A 54 -24.85 -18.29 -8.27
C PHE A 54 -24.42 -16.85 -8.57
N GLU A 55 -25.29 -15.87 -8.37
CA GLU A 55 -24.99 -14.47 -8.60
C GLU A 55 -24.28 -13.80 -7.42
N LYS A 56 -24.23 -12.47 -7.43
CA LYS A 56 -23.42 -11.63 -6.52
C LYS A 56 -24.24 -11.21 -5.30
N GLU A 57 -25.55 -11.18 -5.45
CA GLU A 57 -26.58 -10.77 -4.50
C GLU A 57 -26.91 -11.90 -3.50
N ASP A 58 -27.06 -13.14 -3.96
CA ASP A 58 -27.34 -14.33 -3.11
C ASP A 58 -26.30 -14.54 -1.99
N LEU A 59 -25.01 -14.34 -2.29
CA LEU A 59 -23.93 -14.40 -1.29
C LEU A 59 -23.89 -13.19 -0.34
N ARG A 60 -24.50 -12.07 -0.72
CA ARG A 60 -24.65 -10.88 0.12
C ARG A 60 -25.83 -11.07 1.08
N GLU A 61 -26.95 -11.58 0.59
CA GLU A 61 -28.16 -11.84 1.38
C GLU A 61 -27.92 -12.90 2.47
N ARG A 62 -27.29 -14.03 2.16
CA ARG A 62 -27.10 -15.13 3.13
C ARG A 62 -26.05 -14.89 4.22
N ALA A 63 -25.19 -13.88 4.09
CA ALA A 63 -23.99 -13.74 4.94
C ALA A 63 -23.73 -12.33 5.49
N ALA A 64 -24.23 -11.26 4.86
CA ALA A 64 -23.99 -9.91 5.35
C ALA A 64 -24.93 -9.58 6.52
N PHE A 65 -24.36 -9.08 7.63
CA PHE A 65 -25.16 -8.57 8.76
C PHE A 65 -26.17 -7.53 8.26
N PRO A 66 -27.42 -7.53 8.75
CA PRO A 66 -28.40 -6.47 8.48
C PRO A 66 -27.81 -5.09 8.76
N GLN A 67 -28.17 -4.09 7.93
CA GLN A 67 -27.49 -2.79 7.95
C GLN A 67 -27.60 -2.10 9.33
N ARG A 68 -28.71 -2.33 10.04
CA ARG A 68 -28.96 -1.89 11.42
C ARG A 68 -27.95 -2.47 12.42
N LEU A 69 -27.84 -3.81 12.48
CA LEU A 69 -26.92 -4.50 13.39
C LEU A 69 -25.45 -4.21 13.08
N ARG A 70 -25.11 -4.05 11.79
CA ARG A 70 -23.76 -3.67 11.35
C ARG A 70 -23.35 -2.30 11.85
N ALA A 71 -24.29 -1.35 11.95
CA ALA A 71 -24.04 -0.03 12.53
C ALA A 71 -23.88 -0.10 14.06
N ALA A 72 -24.77 -0.83 14.76
CA ALA A 72 -24.70 -1.00 16.22
C ALA A 72 -23.38 -1.67 16.67
N VAL A 73 -22.97 -2.76 16.02
CA VAL A 73 -21.70 -3.44 16.30
C VAL A 73 -20.51 -2.52 16.04
N HIS A 74 -20.50 -1.77 14.93
CA HIS A 74 -19.44 -0.80 14.63
C HIS A 74 -19.40 0.38 15.63
N ALA A 75 -20.53 0.78 16.21
CA ALA A 75 -20.58 1.77 17.28
C ALA A 75 -19.97 1.22 18.57
N ALA A 76 -20.39 0.04 19.01
CA ALA A 76 -19.91 -0.60 20.24
C ALA A 76 -18.39 -0.86 20.22
N MET A 77 -17.90 -1.47 19.13
CA MET A 77 -16.45 -1.73 18.94
C MET A 77 -15.62 -0.46 18.94
N ARG A 78 -16.16 0.65 18.44
CA ARG A 78 -15.46 1.95 18.40
C ARG A 78 -15.49 2.66 19.75
N ALA A 79 -16.58 2.54 20.51
CA ALA A 79 -16.69 3.12 21.83
C ALA A 79 -15.92 2.32 22.90
N ARG A 80 -15.56 1.05 22.62
CA ARG A 80 -15.16 0.05 23.63
C ARG A 80 -16.18 -0.08 24.75
N ASP A 81 -17.45 -0.03 24.36
CA ASP A 81 -18.62 -0.09 25.22
C ASP A 81 -19.70 -0.87 24.47
N PRO A 82 -20.13 -2.04 24.96
CA PRO A 82 -21.21 -2.82 24.35
C PRO A 82 -22.52 -2.02 24.19
N THR A 83 -22.81 -1.12 25.14
CA THR A 83 -24.09 -0.39 25.22
C THR A 83 -24.21 0.71 24.16
N ALA A 84 -23.09 1.24 23.68
CA ALA A 84 -23.05 2.26 22.63
C ALA A 84 -23.73 1.81 21.32
N GLY A 85 -23.82 0.50 21.09
CA GLY A 85 -24.57 -0.07 19.97
C GLY A 85 -26.07 0.21 20.02
N ALA A 86 -26.68 0.32 21.20
CA ALA A 86 -28.11 0.61 21.36
C ALA A 86 -28.43 2.08 21.02
N PHE A 87 -27.61 3.03 21.48
CA PHE A 87 -27.81 4.46 21.21
C PHE A 87 -27.69 4.80 19.71
N ALA A 88 -26.78 4.13 18.99
CA ALA A 88 -26.61 4.27 17.54
C ALA A 88 -27.82 3.83 16.70
N LEU A 89 -28.84 3.21 17.32
CA LEU A 89 -30.11 2.84 16.69
C LEU A 89 -31.19 3.92 16.85
N VAL A 90 -31.08 4.77 17.87
CA VAL A 90 -32.06 5.84 18.17
C VAL A 90 -31.74 7.10 17.35
N ASP A 91 -30.46 7.41 17.19
CA ASP A 91 -29.93 8.68 16.68
C ASP A 91 -30.01 8.84 15.14
N ARG A 92 -31.01 8.21 14.49
CA ARG A 92 -31.17 8.20 13.03
C ARG A 92 -32.48 8.77 12.49
N ASP A 93 -33.54 8.79 13.30
CA ASP A 93 -34.80 9.47 12.96
C ASP A 93 -34.77 10.90 13.53
N GLY A 94 -33.84 11.70 13.01
CA GLY A 94 -33.45 13.02 13.51
C GLY A 94 -34.31 14.21 13.04
N ASP A 95 -35.57 13.99 12.66
CA ASP A 95 -36.55 15.07 12.43
C ASP A 95 -37.39 15.26 13.71
N GLY A 96 -37.19 16.39 14.40
CA GLY A 96 -37.68 16.55 15.76
C GLY A 96 -39.08 17.15 15.88
N GLU A 97 -39.95 16.50 16.66
CA GLU A 97 -40.69 17.15 17.74
C GLU A 97 -41.18 16.14 18.80
N GLY A 98 -41.17 16.52 20.07
CA GLY A 98 -41.32 15.58 21.18
C GLY A 98 -42.76 15.36 21.67
N ARG A 99 -43.17 14.09 21.82
CA ARG A 99 -44.23 13.63 22.75
C ARG A 99 -44.08 12.14 23.03
N GLY A 100 -44.06 11.75 24.31
CA GLY A 100 -43.84 10.35 24.71
C GLY A 100 -45.13 9.52 24.71
N ALA A 101 -45.10 8.35 24.06
CA ALA A 101 -46.13 7.30 24.20
C ALA A 101 -45.66 5.91 23.68
N GLY A 102 -45.12 5.06 24.58
CA GLY A 102 -45.03 3.60 24.41
C GLY A 102 -43.95 3.04 23.47
N ASN A 103 -43.39 1.88 23.84
CA ASN A 103 -42.45 1.12 23.00
C ASN A 103 -43.15 0.53 21.77
N ARG A 104 -43.09 1.23 20.62
CA ARG A 104 -43.67 0.77 19.35
C ARG A 104 -42.75 -0.07 18.46
N TRP A 105 -41.56 -0.43 18.93
CA TRP A 105 -40.59 -1.24 18.17
C TRP A 105 -40.94 -2.75 18.12
N PHE A 106 -41.81 -3.25 19.00
CA PHE A 106 -42.16 -4.68 19.07
C PHE A 106 -43.23 -5.14 18.07
N ASP A 107 -44.08 -4.24 17.56
CA ASP A 107 -45.21 -4.59 16.68
C ASP A 107 -44.93 -4.39 15.17
N ALA A 108 -43.74 -3.92 14.80
CA ALA A 108 -43.37 -3.57 13.42
C ALA A 108 -42.53 -4.66 12.73
N ALA A 109 -43.08 -5.88 12.64
CA ALA A 109 -42.43 -7.02 12.00
C ALA A 109 -42.37 -6.89 10.45
N VAL A 110 -41.50 -6.01 9.96
CA VAL A 110 -40.92 -6.15 8.61
C VAL A 110 -39.74 -7.11 8.74
N TYR A 111 -39.74 -8.17 7.95
CA TYR A 111 -38.66 -9.15 7.91
C TYR A 111 -37.40 -8.51 7.29
N ASP A 112 -36.51 -7.97 8.14
CA ASP A 112 -35.11 -7.69 7.81
C ASP A 112 -34.39 -9.06 7.86
N ASP A 113 -34.54 -9.82 6.75
CA ASP A 113 -34.25 -11.26 6.68
C ASP A 113 -32.88 -11.60 7.28
N ALA A 114 -32.90 -12.38 8.36
CA ALA A 114 -31.70 -12.69 9.10
C ALA A 114 -30.79 -13.62 8.26
N PRO A 115 -29.53 -13.24 7.99
CA PRO A 115 -28.66 -13.99 7.08
C PRO A 115 -28.45 -15.42 7.59
N GLU A 116 -28.72 -16.43 6.75
CA GLU A 116 -28.70 -17.86 7.10
C GLU A 116 -27.40 -18.31 7.81
N SER A 117 -26.26 -17.69 7.48
CA SER A 117 -25.01 -17.84 8.22
C SER A 117 -24.26 -16.51 8.23
N PRO A 118 -24.49 -15.65 9.24
CA PRO A 118 -23.82 -14.37 9.36
C PRO A 118 -22.31 -14.60 9.50
N LEU A 119 -21.51 -13.93 8.67
CA LEU A 119 -20.07 -14.19 8.59
C LEU A 119 -19.25 -12.95 8.97
N VAL A 120 -18.34 -13.09 9.94
CA VAL A 120 -17.32 -12.09 10.28
C VAL A 120 -15.95 -12.59 9.80
N ALA A 121 -15.20 -11.74 9.10
CA ALA A 121 -13.91 -12.11 8.51
C ALA A 121 -12.74 -11.31 9.12
N PHE A 122 -11.90 -11.98 9.91
CA PHE A 122 -10.59 -11.47 10.31
C PHE A 122 -9.58 -11.73 9.20
N VAL A 123 -8.86 -10.69 8.77
CA VAL A 123 -7.82 -10.80 7.73
C VAL A 123 -6.52 -10.22 8.27
N ASN A 124 -5.53 -11.07 8.53
CA ASN A 124 -4.20 -10.63 8.93
C ASN A 124 -3.45 -10.10 7.69
N PRO A 125 -3.20 -8.78 7.56
CA PRO A 125 -2.58 -8.20 6.36
C PRO A 125 -1.09 -8.54 6.22
N ARG A 126 -0.44 -9.05 7.29
CA ARG A 126 0.96 -9.49 7.27
C ARG A 126 1.10 -10.95 6.81
N SER A 127 0.04 -11.75 6.92
CA SER A 127 0.02 -13.15 6.44
C SER A 127 -0.10 -13.22 4.91
N GLY A 128 0.69 -14.09 4.29
CA GLY A 128 0.65 -14.33 2.83
C GLY A 128 1.18 -13.18 1.97
N GLY A 129 1.87 -12.21 2.58
CA GLY A 129 2.48 -11.07 1.88
C GLY A 129 1.47 -10.31 1.03
N ARG A 130 1.64 -10.33 -0.29
CA ARG A 130 0.81 -9.55 -1.25
C ARG A 130 -0.67 -9.96 -1.30
N LEU A 131 -1.08 -11.08 -0.68
CA LEU A 131 -2.45 -11.60 -0.80
C LEU A 131 -3.43 -11.04 0.24
N GLY A 132 -3.02 -10.75 1.48
CA GLY A 132 -3.91 -10.29 2.55
C GLY A 132 -4.77 -9.07 2.19
N PRO A 133 -4.16 -7.95 1.73
CA PRO A 133 -4.90 -6.77 1.30
C PRO A 133 -5.84 -7.02 0.11
N VAL A 134 -5.44 -7.87 -0.85
CA VAL A 134 -6.24 -8.20 -2.04
C VAL A 134 -7.49 -8.99 -1.67
N VAL A 135 -7.39 -9.91 -0.70
CA VAL A 135 -8.56 -10.63 -0.15
C VAL A 135 -9.51 -9.64 0.52
N LYS A 136 -9.00 -8.73 1.39
CA LYS A 136 -9.81 -7.71 2.07
C LYS A 136 -10.63 -6.86 1.08
N THR A 137 -9.99 -6.33 0.04
CA THR A 137 -10.69 -5.50 -0.97
C THR A 137 -11.70 -6.32 -1.78
N ARG A 138 -11.40 -7.58 -2.15
CA ARG A 138 -12.34 -8.36 -2.99
C ARG A 138 -13.63 -8.76 -2.26
N LEU A 139 -13.57 -8.95 -0.94
CA LEU A 139 -14.77 -9.17 -0.12
C LEU A 139 -15.71 -7.94 -0.14
N GLN A 140 -15.18 -6.74 -0.38
CA GLN A 140 -15.94 -5.49 -0.47
C GLN A 140 -16.44 -5.18 -1.90
N GLU A 141 -15.72 -5.60 -2.94
CA GLU A 141 -16.05 -5.28 -4.35
C GLU A 141 -17.33 -5.93 -4.92
N LEU A 142 -17.91 -6.94 -4.26
CA LEU A 142 -19.02 -7.74 -4.80
C LEU A 142 -20.39 -7.00 -4.72
N ILE A 143 -20.50 -5.75 -5.22
CA ILE A 143 -21.68 -4.85 -5.00
C ILE A 143 -22.26 -4.07 -6.23
N GLY A 144 -21.61 -3.07 -6.85
CA GLY A 144 -22.31 -2.02 -7.68
C GLY A 144 -22.21 -2.07 -9.24
N GLU A 145 -23.02 -1.24 -9.94
CA GLU A 145 -23.31 -1.26 -11.42
C GLU A 145 -23.43 0.14 -12.13
N ASP A 146 -23.68 0.26 -13.47
CA ASP A 146 -23.28 1.42 -14.35
C ASP A 146 -23.91 1.60 -15.84
N GLN A 147 -23.66 2.74 -16.57
CA GLN A 147 -23.74 3.08 -18.09
C GLN A 147 -25.09 3.36 -18.88
N MET A 148 -25.30 3.89 -20.17
CA MET A 148 -24.57 4.42 -21.41
C MET A 148 -25.48 5.28 -22.45
N VAL A 149 -25.01 5.81 -23.65
CA VAL A 149 -25.70 6.82 -24.61
C VAL A 149 -25.36 6.72 -26.17
N GLY A 150 -25.99 7.50 -27.12
CA GLY A 150 -25.70 7.54 -28.61
C GLY A 150 -26.06 8.80 -29.52
N VAL A 151 -26.06 8.61 -30.86
CA VAL A 151 -26.49 9.46 -32.04
C VAL A 151 -25.94 10.90 -32.28
N ALA A 152 -25.18 11.56 -31.40
CA ALA A 152 -24.50 12.84 -31.74
C ALA A 152 -23.40 12.75 -32.85
N GLY A 153 -23.32 11.61 -33.55
CA GLY A 153 -22.13 10.95 -34.10
C GLY A 153 -21.37 11.63 -35.23
N TYR A 154 -21.98 12.48 -36.07
CA TYR A 154 -21.26 13.08 -37.23
C TYR A 154 -20.69 14.47 -36.94
N VAL A 155 -21.39 15.30 -36.15
CA VAL A 155 -20.79 16.50 -35.56
C VAL A 155 -19.76 16.07 -34.51
N ASP A 156 -20.02 14.97 -33.78
CA ASP A 156 -18.99 14.24 -33.03
C ASP A 156 -17.80 13.83 -33.92
N LEU A 157 -18.00 13.22 -35.09
CA LEU A 157 -16.89 12.74 -35.90
C LEU A 157 -15.93 13.87 -36.27
N LEU A 158 -16.46 15.04 -36.68
CA LEU A 158 -15.66 16.24 -36.95
C LEU A 158 -15.25 17.03 -35.69
N SER A 159 -15.83 16.75 -34.51
CA SER A 159 -15.36 17.29 -33.24
C SER A 159 -14.24 16.45 -32.62
N ARG A 160 -14.22 15.14 -32.87
CA ARG A 160 -13.27 14.13 -32.37
C ARG A 160 -12.11 13.87 -33.35
N CYS A 161 -12.25 14.19 -34.63
CA CYS A 161 -11.19 14.01 -35.63
C CYS A 161 -10.13 15.12 -35.56
N GLY A 162 -8.92 14.77 -35.10
CA GLY A 162 -7.74 15.65 -35.09
C GLY A 162 -6.72 15.40 -36.21
N GLU A 163 -6.81 14.28 -36.93
CA GLU A 163 -5.80 13.93 -37.95
C GLU A 163 -6.02 14.74 -39.25
N ALA A 164 -5.03 15.55 -39.63
CA ALA A 164 -5.12 16.42 -40.80
C ALA A 164 -5.40 15.66 -42.13
N ARG A 165 -4.98 14.39 -42.26
CA ARG A 165 -5.29 13.55 -43.43
C ARG A 165 -6.76 13.07 -43.44
N ALA A 166 -7.30 12.72 -42.28
CA ALA A 166 -8.71 12.36 -42.15
C ALA A 166 -9.62 13.58 -42.35
N ILE A 167 -9.27 14.73 -41.78
CA ILE A 167 -9.97 16.01 -42.05
C ILE A 167 -9.93 16.34 -43.55
N ALA A 168 -8.78 16.21 -44.22
CA ALA A 168 -8.66 16.42 -45.67
C ALA A 168 -9.50 15.42 -46.50
N ARG A 169 -9.63 14.16 -46.05
CA ARG A 169 -10.51 13.15 -46.68
C ARG A 169 -11.99 13.48 -46.51
N ILE A 170 -12.41 13.90 -45.31
CA ILE A 170 -13.80 14.31 -45.06
C ILE A 170 -14.12 15.60 -45.84
N GLN A 171 -13.20 16.57 -45.85
CA GLN A 171 -13.29 17.76 -46.69
C GLN A 171 -13.43 17.40 -48.18
N ALA A 172 -12.61 16.47 -48.69
CA ALA A 172 -12.72 16.01 -50.08
C ALA A 172 -14.09 15.35 -50.35
N ALA A 173 -14.59 14.49 -49.46
CA ALA A 173 -15.92 13.89 -49.59
C ALA A 173 -17.06 14.93 -49.55
N LEU A 174 -16.97 15.94 -48.69
CA LEU A 174 -17.95 17.05 -48.60
C LEU A 174 -17.88 18.03 -49.78
N VAL A 175 -16.73 18.13 -50.46
CA VAL A 175 -16.57 18.85 -51.73
C VAL A 175 -17.16 18.03 -52.88
N THR A 176 -16.83 16.74 -52.99
CA THR A 176 -17.33 15.85 -54.06
C THR A 176 -18.84 15.62 -53.98
N SER A 177 -19.42 15.56 -52.78
CA SER A 177 -20.88 15.51 -52.58
C SER A 177 -21.58 16.87 -52.74
N GLY A 178 -20.83 17.96 -52.98
CA GLY A 178 -21.35 19.32 -53.15
C GLY A 178 -21.89 19.97 -51.87
N GLN A 179 -21.95 19.26 -50.73
CA GLN A 179 -22.55 19.74 -49.49
C GLN A 179 -21.78 20.93 -48.90
N LEU A 180 -20.44 20.92 -48.94
CA LEU A 180 -19.63 22.02 -48.40
C LEU A 180 -19.94 23.36 -49.08
N ARG A 181 -20.22 23.37 -50.39
CA ARG A 181 -20.52 24.59 -51.16
C ARG A 181 -21.86 25.25 -50.78
N ARG A 182 -22.71 24.57 -49.99
CA ARG A 182 -24.07 25.02 -49.63
C ARG A 182 -24.27 25.26 -48.13
N SER A 183 -23.28 24.98 -47.29
CA SER A 183 -23.38 25.10 -45.83
C SER A 183 -22.24 25.93 -45.25
N VAL A 184 -22.60 26.92 -44.43
CA VAL A 184 -21.63 27.72 -43.65
C VAL A 184 -21.24 26.96 -42.39
N GLU A 185 -22.14 26.14 -41.84
CA GLU A 185 -21.90 25.25 -40.71
C GLU A 185 -20.79 24.23 -40.99
N LEU A 186 -20.73 23.66 -42.21
CA LEU A 186 -19.66 22.76 -42.64
C LEU A 186 -18.33 23.49 -42.84
N HIS A 187 -18.34 24.74 -43.32
CA HIS A 187 -17.12 25.56 -43.38
C HIS A 187 -16.60 25.88 -41.97
N ASP A 188 -17.47 26.36 -41.08
CA ASP A 188 -17.11 26.63 -39.69
C ASP A 188 -16.68 25.36 -38.94
N ALA A 189 -17.29 24.20 -39.21
CA ALA A 189 -16.88 22.91 -38.65
C ALA A 189 -15.47 22.50 -39.13
N LEU A 190 -15.16 22.65 -40.43
CA LEU A 190 -13.83 22.32 -40.98
C LEU A 190 -12.74 23.29 -40.49
N VAL A 191 -13.00 24.60 -40.45
CA VAL A 191 -12.06 25.59 -39.89
C VAL A 191 -11.83 25.31 -38.40
N ARG A 192 -12.89 24.96 -37.66
CA ARG A 192 -12.84 24.58 -36.23
C ARG A 192 -12.15 23.22 -36.01
N ALA A 193 -12.21 22.28 -36.96
CA ALA A 193 -11.44 21.04 -36.94
C ALA A 193 -9.95 21.28 -37.24
N LEU A 194 -9.62 22.08 -38.27
CA LEU A 194 -8.22 22.42 -38.59
C LEU A 194 -7.53 23.20 -37.47
N SER A 195 -8.24 24.09 -36.76
CA SER A 195 -7.74 24.77 -35.54
C SER A 195 -7.48 23.84 -34.34
N ARG A 196 -7.76 22.53 -34.48
CA ARG A 196 -7.46 21.44 -33.53
C ARG A 196 -6.56 20.36 -34.15
N SER A 197 -6.07 20.57 -35.37
CA SER A 197 -5.19 19.64 -36.09
C SER A 197 -3.71 20.01 -35.96
N ALA A 198 -2.82 19.09 -36.33
CA ALA A 198 -1.38 19.34 -36.42
C ALA A 198 -0.94 20.33 -37.53
N ARG A 199 -1.87 20.90 -38.31
CA ARG A 199 -1.59 21.89 -39.38
C ARG A 199 -2.62 23.04 -39.38
N PRO A 200 -2.72 23.84 -38.32
CA PRO A 200 -3.77 24.84 -38.17
C PRO A 200 -3.68 25.98 -39.21
N HIS A 201 -2.49 26.25 -39.76
CA HIS A 201 -2.29 27.20 -40.86
C HIS A 201 -3.16 26.92 -42.11
N LEU A 202 -3.65 25.68 -42.31
CA LEU A 202 -4.54 25.31 -43.41
C LEU A 202 -5.96 25.92 -43.30
N ALA A 203 -6.30 26.52 -42.16
CA ALA A 203 -7.53 27.31 -42.01
C ALA A 203 -7.54 28.58 -42.88
N LEU A 204 -6.37 29.18 -43.16
CA LEU A 204 -6.26 30.41 -43.96
C LEU A 204 -6.72 30.20 -45.42
N PRO A 205 -6.29 29.13 -46.15
CA PRO A 205 -6.87 28.77 -47.43
C PRO A 205 -8.38 28.52 -47.43
N LEU A 206 -8.95 27.88 -46.40
CA LEU A 206 -10.40 27.69 -46.30
C LEU A 206 -11.15 29.02 -46.10
N TYR A 207 -10.62 29.91 -45.27
CA TYR A 207 -11.19 31.25 -45.08
C TYR A 207 -11.14 32.08 -46.37
N ALA A 208 -10.03 31.99 -47.12
CA ALA A 208 -9.93 32.59 -48.45
C ALA A 208 -10.90 31.95 -49.47
N HIS A 209 -11.19 30.65 -49.37
CA HIS A 209 -12.21 29.99 -50.20
C HIS A 209 -13.63 30.47 -49.84
N LEU A 210 -13.95 30.62 -48.55
CA LEU A 210 -15.25 31.11 -48.08
C LEU A 210 -15.53 32.51 -48.67
N LEU A 211 -14.55 33.43 -48.58
CA LEU A 211 -14.65 34.76 -49.17
C LEU A 211 -14.77 34.73 -50.71
N ARG A 212 -13.99 33.88 -51.39
CA ARG A 212 -14.06 33.70 -52.87
C ARG A 212 -15.36 33.05 -53.34
N ALA A 213 -16.08 32.35 -52.46
CA ALA A 213 -17.39 31.77 -52.75
C ALA A 213 -18.55 32.79 -52.60
N GLY A 214 -18.26 34.05 -52.23
CA GLY A 214 -19.26 35.08 -51.97
C GLY A 214 -19.97 34.95 -50.61
N LEU A 215 -19.48 34.06 -49.73
CA LEU A 215 -20.03 33.86 -48.39
C LEU A 215 -19.35 34.80 -47.39
N LEU A 216 -20.13 35.40 -46.50
CA LEU A 216 -19.63 36.29 -45.45
C LEU A 216 -19.12 35.49 -44.23
N PRO A 217 -18.02 35.91 -43.57
CA PRO A 217 -17.58 35.33 -42.31
C PRO A 217 -18.64 35.45 -41.21
N THR A 218 -18.86 34.39 -40.44
CA THR A 218 -19.73 34.43 -39.26
C THR A 218 -18.95 34.90 -38.03
N PRO A 219 -19.66 35.29 -36.94
CA PRO A 219 -19.06 35.43 -35.61
C PRO A 219 -18.37 34.16 -35.07
N HIS A 220 -18.53 32.99 -35.70
CA HIS A 220 -17.84 31.73 -35.35
C HIS A 220 -16.61 31.44 -36.25
N THR A 221 -16.58 31.99 -37.47
CA THR A 221 -15.45 31.82 -38.40
C THR A 221 -14.20 32.55 -37.90
N LEU A 222 -14.32 33.83 -37.55
CA LEU A 222 -13.18 34.66 -37.13
C LEU A 222 -12.47 34.16 -35.85
N PRO A 223 -13.17 33.78 -34.76
CA PRO A 223 -12.51 33.22 -33.58
C PRO A 223 -11.74 31.92 -33.86
N SER A 224 -12.30 31.07 -34.74
CA SER A 224 -11.66 29.81 -35.15
C SER A 224 -10.38 30.06 -35.96
N LEU A 225 -10.38 31.09 -36.81
CA LEU A 225 -9.21 31.54 -37.56
C LEU A 225 -8.14 32.17 -36.66
N LEU A 226 -8.50 33.12 -35.80
CA LEU A 226 -7.57 33.76 -34.84
C LEU A 226 -6.93 32.72 -33.91
N LYS A 227 -7.70 31.71 -33.46
CA LYS A 227 -7.16 30.55 -32.72
C LYS A 227 -6.13 29.76 -33.53
N SER A 228 -6.39 29.50 -34.81
CA SER A 228 -5.46 28.76 -35.68
C SER A 228 -4.11 29.48 -35.87
N MET A 229 -4.13 30.82 -35.83
CA MET A 229 -2.94 31.68 -35.96
C MET A 229 -2.13 31.75 -34.65
N ALA A 230 -2.79 31.89 -33.50
CA ALA A 230 -2.14 31.81 -32.19
C ALA A 230 -1.48 30.44 -31.93
N LEU A 231 -1.97 29.38 -32.59
CA LEU A 231 -1.38 28.02 -32.60
C LEU A 231 -0.29 27.82 -33.68
N SER A 232 0.19 28.89 -34.32
CA SER A 232 1.34 28.85 -35.23
C SER A 232 2.21 30.11 -35.10
N PRO A 233 2.77 30.38 -33.90
CA PRO A 233 3.53 31.60 -33.62
C PRO A 233 4.79 31.76 -34.50
N ALA A 234 5.37 30.64 -34.95
CA ALA A 234 6.56 30.62 -35.82
C ALA A 234 6.25 30.87 -37.31
N ALA A 235 4.99 31.07 -37.71
CA ALA A 235 4.65 31.39 -39.09
C ALA A 235 5.02 32.86 -39.41
N PRO A 236 5.83 33.13 -40.46
CA PRO A 236 6.23 34.50 -40.81
C PRO A 236 5.03 35.42 -40.99
N GLY A 237 5.04 36.56 -40.30
CA GLY A 237 3.97 37.55 -40.34
C GLY A 237 2.72 37.22 -39.51
N ALA A 238 2.67 36.14 -38.72
CA ALA A 238 1.48 35.76 -37.93
C ALA A 238 0.94 36.89 -37.04
N ALA A 239 1.83 37.65 -36.38
CA ALA A 239 1.43 38.81 -35.56
C ALA A 239 0.82 39.96 -36.40
N VAL A 240 1.40 40.26 -37.57
CA VAL A 240 0.86 41.27 -38.51
C VAL A 240 -0.50 40.82 -39.04
N LEU A 241 -0.63 39.55 -39.42
CA LEU A 241 -1.89 38.97 -39.87
C LEU A 241 -2.97 38.96 -38.77
N ALA A 242 -2.59 38.74 -37.50
CA ALA A 242 -3.54 38.82 -36.40
C ALA A 242 -4.10 40.25 -36.22
N LEU A 243 -3.26 41.27 -36.45
CA LEU A 243 -3.68 42.68 -36.46
C LEU A 243 -4.49 43.05 -37.71
N THR A 244 -4.22 42.48 -38.89
CA THR A 244 -5.08 42.71 -40.07
C THR A 244 -6.44 42.00 -39.95
N VAL A 245 -6.52 40.83 -39.30
CA VAL A 245 -7.80 40.17 -38.99
C VAL A 245 -8.57 40.96 -37.90
N HIS A 246 -7.88 41.56 -36.93
CA HIS A 246 -8.49 42.54 -36.00
C HIS A 246 -9.09 43.73 -36.78
N ALA A 247 -8.31 44.37 -37.66
CA ALA A 247 -8.80 45.49 -38.48
C ALA A 247 -9.95 45.09 -39.42
N HIS A 248 -9.94 43.85 -39.94
CA HIS A 248 -11.03 43.32 -40.76
C HIS A 248 -12.30 43.03 -39.95
N ALA A 249 -12.18 42.58 -38.69
CA ALA A 249 -13.31 42.46 -37.78
C ALA A 249 -13.96 43.83 -37.51
N VAL A 250 -13.14 44.84 -37.19
CA VAL A 250 -13.61 46.24 -36.98
C VAL A 250 -14.26 46.81 -38.24
N LYS A 251 -13.66 46.61 -39.43
CA LYS A 251 -14.20 47.10 -40.70
C LYS A 251 -15.56 46.47 -41.06
N LEU A 252 -15.84 45.26 -40.61
CA LEU A 252 -17.11 44.56 -40.84
C LEU A 252 -18.15 44.81 -39.74
N GLY A 253 -17.82 45.55 -38.67
CA GLY A 253 -18.71 45.68 -37.51
C GLY A 253 -18.92 44.32 -36.85
N LEU A 254 -17.86 43.53 -36.66
CA LEU A 254 -17.90 42.20 -36.05
C LEU A 254 -17.31 42.19 -34.62
N GLU A 255 -16.57 43.22 -34.24
CA GLU A 255 -16.01 43.46 -32.89
C GLU A 255 -17.07 43.56 -31.78
N ARG A 256 -18.28 44.04 -32.11
CA ARG A 256 -19.46 44.06 -31.22
C ARG A 256 -20.03 42.69 -30.86
N PHE A 257 -19.64 41.61 -31.54
CA PHE A 257 -20.04 40.25 -31.16
C PHE A 257 -19.02 39.66 -30.18
N VAL A 258 -19.47 39.34 -28.96
CA VAL A 258 -18.64 38.89 -27.81
C VAL A 258 -17.64 37.79 -28.17
N LEU A 259 -18.01 36.84 -29.04
CA LEU A 259 -17.13 35.77 -29.52
C LEU A 259 -15.87 36.29 -30.24
N VAL A 260 -15.99 37.39 -30.99
CA VAL A 260 -14.90 38.06 -31.70
C VAL A 260 -14.08 38.89 -30.71
N SER A 261 -14.73 39.67 -29.84
CA SER A 261 -14.06 40.44 -28.78
C SER A 261 -13.18 39.54 -27.91
N ASN A 262 -13.71 38.39 -27.50
CA ASN A 262 -12.99 37.33 -26.77
C ASN A 262 -11.79 36.76 -27.54
N ALA A 263 -11.89 36.60 -28.85
CA ALA A 263 -10.78 36.13 -29.68
C ALA A 263 -9.67 37.19 -29.80
N LEU A 264 -10.03 38.47 -29.91
CA LEU A 264 -9.07 39.58 -29.97
C LEU A 264 -8.34 39.78 -28.64
N ILE A 265 -9.03 39.69 -27.50
CA ILE A 265 -8.42 39.76 -26.16
C ILE A 265 -7.47 38.57 -25.94
N ARG A 266 -7.85 37.36 -26.37
CA ARG A 266 -6.97 36.18 -26.32
C ARG A 266 -5.69 36.34 -27.15
N VAL A 267 -5.79 37.00 -28.31
CA VAL A 267 -4.64 37.32 -29.16
C VAL A 267 -3.75 38.36 -28.50
N HIS A 268 -4.30 39.47 -28.01
CA HIS A 268 -3.52 40.55 -27.39
C HIS A 268 -2.85 40.14 -26.07
N ALA A 269 -3.62 39.64 -25.10
CA ALA A 269 -3.08 39.24 -23.80
C ALA A 269 -2.24 37.96 -23.87
N GLY A 270 -2.66 36.97 -24.68
CA GLY A 270 -2.08 35.62 -24.66
C GLY A 270 -1.03 35.31 -25.73
N PHE A 271 -1.14 35.88 -26.94
CA PHE A 271 -0.20 35.62 -28.05
C PHE A 271 0.78 36.78 -28.27
N LEU A 272 0.32 38.03 -28.13
CA LEU A 272 1.17 39.22 -28.23
C LEU A 272 1.78 39.65 -26.88
N GLY A 273 1.38 39.01 -25.77
CA GLY A 273 1.88 39.28 -24.41
C GLY A 273 1.43 40.62 -23.82
N ARG A 274 0.52 41.33 -24.48
CA ARG A 274 0.08 42.68 -24.12
C ARG A 274 -1.11 42.65 -23.19
N LEU A 275 -0.83 42.42 -21.90
CA LEU A 275 -1.86 42.41 -20.85
C LEU A 275 -2.63 43.74 -20.78
N ALA A 276 -1.96 44.88 -21.03
CA ALA A 276 -2.59 46.20 -21.06
C ALA A 276 -3.57 46.37 -22.24
N ASP A 277 -3.15 46.08 -23.48
CA ASP A 277 -4.03 46.10 -24.66
C ASP A 277 -5.23 45.15 -24.47
N GLY A 278 -5.02 43.98 -23.88
CA GLY A 278 -6.07 43.02 -23.57
C GLY A 278 -7.06 43.53 -22.51
N LEU A 279 -6.58 44.16 -21.44
CA LEU A 279 -7.42 44.78 -20.41
C LEU A 279 -8.20 45.98 -20.97
N LEU A 280 -7.58 46.82 -21.77
CA LEU A 280 -8.24 47.94 -22.45
C LEU A 280 -9.38 47.45 -23.35
N LEU A 281 -9.16 46.36 -24.08
CA LEU A 281 -10.20 45.73 -24.91
C LEU A 281 -11.34 45.13 -24.07
N LEU A 282 -11.08 44.58 -22.87
CA LEU A 282 -12.15 44.18 -21.95
C LEU A 282 -12.94 45.40 -21.46
N ARG A 283 -12.27 46.50 -21.14
CA ARG A 283 -12.89 47.75 -20.65
C ARG A 283 -13.65 48.55 -21.71
N THR A 284 -13.46 48.25 -23.00
CA THR A 284 -14.06 48.99 -24.13
C THR A 284 -14.97 48.13 -25.03
N ALA A 285 -15.12 46.83 -24.73
CA ALA A 285 -16.04 45.97 -25.47
C ALA A 285 -17.51 46.34 -25.23
N ALA A 286 -18.31 46.34 -26.30
CA ALA A 286 -19.74 46.66 -26.24
C ALA A 286 -20.57 45.66 -25.40
N ALA A 287 -20.05 44.45 -25.20
CA ALA A 287 -20.52 43.47 -24.22
C ALA A 287 -19.36 42.53 -23.85
N VAL A 288 -19.36 42.04 -22.61
CA VAL A 288 -18.36 41.10 -22.06
C VAL A 288 -19.06 39.88 -21.46
N ASP A 289 -18.36 38.75 -21.44
CA ASP A 289 -18.81 37.51 -20.80
C ASP A 289 -17.72 36.93 -19.88
N ALA A 290 -18.02 35.84 -19.17
CA ALA A 290 -17.04 35.16 -18.32
C ALA A 290 -15.79 34.69 -19.11
N SER A 291 -15.92 34.34 -20.39
CA SER A 291 -14.78 33.96 -21.25
C SER A 291 -13.85 35.15 -21.54
N THR A 292 -14.37 36.39 -21.54
CA THR A 292 -13.58 37.63 -21.60
C THR A 292 -12.62 37.71 -20.40
N PHE A 293 -13.16 37.60 -19.19
CA PHE A 293 -12.40 37.65 -17.94
C PHE A 293 -11.43 36.46 -17.80
N ASN A 294 -11.91 35.23 -17.99
CA ASN A 294 -11.12 33.99 -17.84
C ASN A 294 -9.85 34.00 -18.70
N THR A 295 -9.92 34.64 -19.87
CA THR A 295 -8.79 34.78 -20.80
C THR A 295 -7.69 35.69 -20.26
N LEU A 296 -8.05 36.79 -19.59
CA LEU A 296 -7.10 37.69 -18.94
C LEU A 296 -6.60 37.10 -17.61
N ILE A 297 -7.47 36.54 -16.78
CA ILE A 297 -7.14 35.82 -15.54
C ILE A 297 -6.03 34.78 -15.82
N THR A 298 -6.23 33.91 -16.82
CA THR A 298 -5.22 32.92 -17.25
C THR A 298 -3.89 33.57 -17.70
N ALA A 299 -3.92 34.76 -18.31
CA ALA A 299 -2.73 35.45 -18.78
C ALA A 299 -1.96 36.14 -17.64
N TYR A 300 -2.66 36.76 -16.67
CA TYR A 300 -2.05 37.31 -15.46
C TYR A 300 -1.44 36.22 -14.57
N ALA A 301 -2.16 35.11 -14.35
CA ALA A 301 -1.63 33.97 -13.61
C ALA A 301 -0.33 33.40 -14.22
N ARG A 302 -0.30 33.22 -15.54
CA ARG A 302 0.92 32.79 -16.28
C ARG A 302 2.07 33.79 -16.24
N ALA A 303 1.79 35.07 -16.00
CA ALA A 303 2.80 36.10 -15.77
C ALA A 303 3.27 36.18 -14.31
N GLY A 304 2.90 35.22 -13.45
CA GLY A 304 3.17 35.23 -12.00
C GLY A 304 2.30 36.22 -11.21
N ARG A 305 1.43 36.98 -11.88
CA ARG A 305 0.59 38.03 -11.31
C ARG A 305 -0.73 37.47 -10.77
N VAL A 306 -0.63 36.52 -9.85
CA VAL A 306 -1.80 35.82 -9.27
C VAL A 306 -2.69 36.78 -8.47
N ALA A 307 -2.14 37.84 -7.87
CA ALA A 307 -2.93 38.88 -7.19
C ALA A 307 -3.85 39.65 -8.16
N ASP A 308 -3.35 40.08 -9.33
CA ASP A 308 -4.17 40.72 -10.37
C ASP A 308 -5.19 39.73 -10.98
N SER A 309 -4.78 38.47 -11.15
CA SER A 309 -5.65 37.37 -11.57
C SER A 309 -6.82 37.19 -10.58
N ARG A 310 -6.55 37.23 -9.28
CA ARG A 310 -7.55 37.14 -8.20
C ARG A 310 -8.47 38.37 -8.21
N ALA A 311 -7.92 39.58 -8.34
CA ALA A 311 -8.72 40.80 -8.40
C ALA A 311 -9.71 40.79 -9.59
N LEU A 312 -9.24 40.39 -10.78
CA LEU A 312 -10.10 40.23 -11.96
C LEU A 312 -11.15 39.11 -11.80
N PHE A 313 -10.86 38.06 -11.03
CA PHE A 313 -11.79 36.99 -10.69
C PHE A 313 -12.87 37.45 -9.69
N ASP A 314 -12.48 38.26 -8.70
CA ASP A 314 -13.40 38.84 -7.72
C ASP A 314 -14.31 39.91 -8.35
N GLU A 315 -13.84 40.62 -9.38
CA GLU A 315 -14.62 41.57 -10.17
C GLU A 315 -15.64 40.92 -11.14
N MET A 316 -15.59 39.60 -11.36
CA MET A 316 -16.45 38.94 -12.35
C MET A 316 -17.95 39.04 -11.98
N PRO A 317 -18.82 39.57 -12.87
CA PRO A 317 -20.25 39.68 -12.59
C PRO A 317 -20.98 38.32 -12.62
N ALA A 318 -20.41 37.33 -13.29
CA ALA A 318 -20.86 35.94 -13.25
C ALA A 318 -19.65 35.01 -13.46
N ARG A 319 -19.51 33.98 -12.63
CA ARG A 319 -18.44 32.97 -12.70
C ARG A 319 -18.96 31.68 -13.32
N ASN A 320 -18.10 30.96 -14.05
CA ASN A 320 -18.42 29.63 -14.58
C ASN A 320 -17.25 28.66 -14.32
N ALA A 321 -17.41 27.37 -14.62
CA ALA A 321 -16.38 26.36 -14.36
C ALA A 321 -14.97 26.81 -14.81
N VAL A 322 -14.85 27.32 -16.04
CA VAL A 322 -13.59 27.81 -16.61
C VAL A 322 -12.96 28.99 -15.83
N SER A 323 -13.77 29.78 -15.12
CA SER A 323 -13.28 30.85 -14.22
C SER A 323 -12.55 30.25 -13.02
N TRP A 324 -13.14 29.23 -12.41
CA TRP A 324 -12.54 28.47 -11.33
C TRP A 324 -11.31 27.69 -11.82
N SER A 325 -11.39 27.04 -12.99
CA SER A 325 -10.26 26.35 -13.63
C SER A 325 -9.04 27.26 -13.79
N ALA A 326 -9.25 28.52 -14.21
CA ALA A 326 -8.19 29.50 -14.38
C ALA A 326 -7.52 29.87 -13.03
N MET A 327 -8.30 30.09 -11.98
CA MET A 327 -7.76 30.42 -10.65
C MET A 327 -7.09 29.23 -9.96
N VAL A 328 -7.72 28.04 -9.94
CA VAL A 328 -7.13 26.82 -9.34
C VAL A 328 -5.78 26.52 -9.99
N ASN A 329 -5.72 26.49 -11.32
CA ASN A 329 -4.45 26.23 -12.02
C ASN A 329 -3.44 27.37 -11.87
N GLY A 330 -3.87 28.62 -11.69
CA GLY A 330 -3.01 29.77 -11.41
C GLY A 330 -2.31 29.66 -10.05
N TYR A 331 -3.05 29.33 -8.99
CA TYR A 331 -2.49 29.10 -7.66
C TYR A 331 -1.56 27.88 -7.63
N VAL A 332 -1.94 26.76 -8.27
CA VAL A 332 -1.07 25.57 -8.41
C VAL A 332 0.25 25.88 -9.13
N GLN A 333 0.22 26.72 -10.18
CA GLN A 333 1.42 27.16 -10.92
C GLN A 333 2.32 28.08 -10.10
N ALA A 334 1.77 28.82 -9.14
CA ALA A 334 2.53 29.59 -8.16
C ALA A 334 3.02 28.75 -6.95
N GLY A 335 2.66 27.47 -6.88
CA GLY A 335 2.99 26.56 -5.77
C GLY A 335 2.04 26.65 -4.57
N ASP A 336 1.03 27.52 -4.61
CA ASP A 336 0.04 27.69 -3.55
C ASP A 336 -1.17 26.75 -3.75
N GLY A 337 -0.90 25.44 -3.68
CA GLY A 337 -1.95 24.43 -3.67
C GLY A 337 -2.97 24.57 -2.54
N ARG A 338 -2.68 25.33 -1.47
CA ARG A 338 -3.63 25.58 -0.37
C ARG A 338 -4.73 26.54 -0.82
N GLU A 339 -4.37 27.68 -1.39
CA GLU A 339 -5.36 28.60 -1.96
C GLU A 339 -6.07 27.98 -3.17
N ALA A 340 -5.39 27.13 -3.96
CA ALA A 340 -6.05 26.36 -5.02
C ALA A 340 -7.18 25.45 -4.47
N LEU A 341 -6.94 24.75 -3.36
CA LEU A 341 -7.96 23.94 -2.68
C LEU A 341 -9.06 24.81 -2.03
N ARG A 342 -8.72 26.01 -1.51
CA ARG A 342 -9.72 26.94 -0.97
C ARG A 342 -10.63 27.53 -2.06
N ILE A 343 -10.07 27.87 -3.23
CA ILE A 343 -10.83 28.26 -4.43
C ILE A 343 -11.75 27.12 -4.86
N PHE A 344 -11.27 25.87 -4.82
CA PHE A 344 -12.10 24.71 -5.17
C PHE A 344 -13.23 24.46 -4.16
N ALA A 345 -12.99 24.60 -2.85
CA ALA A 345 -14.04 24.52 -1.85
C ALA A 345 -15.10 25.63 -2.03
N GLN A 346 -14.68 26.85 -2.42
CA GLN A 346 -15.61 27.93 -2.76
C GLN A 346 -16.40 27.60 -4.05
N MET A 347 -15.78 27.00 -5.06
CA MET A 347 -16.46 26.52 -6.27
C MET A 347 -17.58 25.51 -5.95
N GLN A 348 -17.33 24.61 -4.99
CA GLN A 348 -18.32 23.63 -4.52
C GLN A 348 -19.45 24.27 -3.70
N ALA A 349 -19.15 25.31 -2.91
CA ALA A 349 -20.16 26.06 -2.15
C ALA A 349 -21.07 26.91 -3.07
N ASP A 350 -20.55 27.41 -4.18
CA ASP A 350 -21.29 28.14 -5.22
C ASP A 350 -22.05 27.19 -6.18
N ASP A 351 -22.16 25.89 -5.87
CA ASP A 351 -22.77 24.78 -6.65
C ASP A 351 -22.27 24.67 -8.12
N VAL A 352 -21.03 25.10 -8.39
CA VAL A 352 -20.49 25.07 -9.75
C VAL A 352 -19.82 23.72 -10.02
N ARG A 353 -20.44 22.91 -10.88
CA ARG A 353 -19.89 21.60 -11.28
C ARG A 353 -18.47 21.73 -11.88
N PRO A 354 -17.45 21.00 -11.36
CA PRO A 354 -16.08 21.08 -11.87
C PRO A 354 -15.89 20.35 -13.21
N ASP A 355 -15.06 20.94 -14.07
CA ASP A 355 -14.58 20.36 -15.32
C ASP A 355 -13.23 19.64 -15.18
N ASP A 356 -12.84 18.87 -16.19
CA ASP A 356 -11.59 18.09 -16.21
C ASP A 356 -10.34 18.91 -15.87
N THR A 357 -10.31 20.20 -16.23
CA THR A 357 -9.18 21.09 -15.99
C THR A 357 -9.16 21.67 -14.58
N VAL A 358 -10.32 21.79 -13.91
CA VAL A 358 -10.38 21.96 -12.46
C VAL A 358 -9.82 20.72 -11.78
N LEU A 359 -10.33 19.53 -12.14
CA LEU A 359 -10.06 18.28 -11.43
C LEU A 359 -8.57 17.87 -11.52
N VAL A 360 -7.92 18.05 -12.67
CA VAL A 360 -6.47 17.84 -12.80
C VAL A 360 -5.68 18.87 -11.98
N GLY A 361 -6.13 20.13 -11.93
CA GLY A 361 -5.54 21.17 -11.07
C GLY A 361 -5.67 20.84 -9.58
N VAL A 362 -6.85 20.37 -9.14
CA VAL A 362 -7.10 19.91 -7.76
C VAL A 362 -6.22 18.71 -7.41
N LEU A 363 -6.10 17.71 -8.29
CA LEU A 363 -5.19 16.58 -8.08
C LEU A 363 -3.73 17.03 -7.90
N ALA A 364 -3.27 18.01 -8.68
CA ALA A 364 -1.94 18.60 -8.52
C ALA A 364 -1.80 19.40 -7.21
N ALA A 365 -2.85 20.09 -6.76
CA ALA A 365 -2.88 20.77 -5.46
C ALA A 365 -2.83 19.76 -4.29
N CYS A 366 -3.61 18.68 -4.36
CA CYS A 366 -3.54 17.57 -3.42
C CYS A 366 -2.12 16.98 -3.35
N ALA A 367 -1.51 16.75 -4.51
CA ALA A 367 -0.14 16.24 -4.65
C ALA A 367 0.94 17.19 -4.07
N GLN A 368 0.67 18.51 -4.00
CA GLN A 368 1.58 19.49 -3.39
C GLN A 368 1.51 19.49 -1.84
N HIS A 369 0.37 19.14 -1.23
CA HIS A 369 0.12 19.28 0.22
C HIS A 369 -0.18 17.97 0.96
N GLY A 370 -0.22 16.84 0.26
CA GLY A 370 -0.58 15.53 0.84
C GLY A 370 -2.08 15.35 1.10
N ALA A 371 -2.93 16.13 0.44
CA ALA A 371 -4.38 16.22 0.70
C ALA A 371 -5.13 15.04 0.04
N LEU A 372 -4.98 13.85 0.64
CA LEU A 372 -5.39 12.58 0.06
C LEU A 372 -6.91 12.44 -0.03
N GLU A 373 -7.69 12.93 0.94
CA GLU A 373 -9.13 12.67 0.92
C GLU A 373 -9.85 13.52 -0.14
N GLN A 374 -9.37 14.74 -0.45
CA GLN A 374 -9.81 15.48 -1.66
C GLN A 374 -9.33 14.77 -2.93
N GLY A 375 -8.13 14.18 -2.94
CA GLY A 375 -7.62 13.41 -4.08
C GLY A 375 -8.46 12.16 -4.37
N LYS A 376 -8.86 11.44 -3.33
CA LYS A 376 -9.84 10.33 -3.39
C LYS A 376 -11.23 10.83 -3.76
N TRP A 377 -11.68 11.98 -3.25
CA TRP A 377 -12.95 12.59 -3.63
C TRP A 377 -12.97 12.87 -5.14
N VAL A 378 -11.89 13.41 -5.72
CA VAL A 378 -11.80 13.61 -7.19
C VAL A 378 -11.85 12.27 -7.93
N HIS A 379 -11.11 11.26 -7.49
CA HIS A 379 -11.16 9.93 -8.12
C HIS A 379 -12.56 9.28 -8.02
N GLY A 380 -13.22 9.44 -6.88
CA GLY A 380 -14.61 9.02 -6.64
C GLY A 380 -15.62 9.80 -7.48
N TYR A 381 -15.46 11.12 -7.61
CA TYR A 381 -16.26 11.98 -8.48
C TYR A 381 -16.13 11.58 -9.95
N LEU A 382 -14.91 11.31 -10.43
CA LEU A 382 -14.67 10.81 -11.79
C LEU A 382 -15.44 9.50 -12.03
N LYS A 383 -15.35 8.54 -11.09
CA LYS A 383 -16.06 7.27 -11.17
C LYS A 383 -17.59 7.45 -11.11
N ALA A 384 -18.10 8.21 -10.15
CA ALA A 384 -19.53 8.42 -9.93
C ALA A 384 -20.24 9.16 -11.08
N HIS A 385 -19.50 9.92 -11.89
CA HIS A 385 -20.01 10.59 -13.09
C HIS A 385 -19.66 9.87 -14.41
N GLY A 386 -19.14 8.64 -14.36
CA GLY A 386 -18.76 7.87 -15.55
C GLY A 386 -17.63 8.49 -16.38
N ILE A 387 -16.83 9.38 -15.79
CA ILE A 387 -15.77 10.12 -16.49
C ILE A 387 -14.58 9.17 -16.69
N ARG A 388 -14.38 8.73 -17.94
CA ARG A 388 -13.29 7.81 -18.31
C ARG A 388 -11.93 8.39 -17.91
N ILE A 389 -11.20 7.65 -17.07
CA ILE A 389 -9.83 7.96 -16.67
C ILE A 389 -8.91 7.82 -17.90
N THR A 390 -8.71 8.92 -18.61
CA THR A 390 -7.76 9.01 -19.74
C THR A 390 -6.32 8.95 -19.26
N VAL A 391 -5.35 8.82 -20.17
CA VAL A 391 -3.92 8.87 -19.83
C VAL A 391 -3.54 10.12 -19.01
N PHE A 392 -4.22 11.24 -19.21
CA PHE A 392 -4.02 12.48 -18.44
C PHE A 392 -4.51 12.34 -17.00
N PHE A 393 -5.75 11.90 -16.80
CA PHE A 393 -6.28 11.66 -15.44
C PHE A 393 -5.51 10.56 -14.71
N GLY A 394 -5.19 9.46 -15.39
CA GLY A 394 -4.38 8.37 -14.84
C GLY A 394 -3.02 8.89 -14.37
N THR A 395 -2.30 9.66 -15.19
CA THR A 395 -1.02 10.26 -14.79
C THR A 395 -1.16 11.22 -13.60
N ALA A 396 -2.20 12.06 -13.56
CA ALA A 396 -2.44 12.98 -12.44
C ALA A 396 -2.80 12.24 -11.13
N LEU A 397 -3.59 11.16 -11.22
CA LEU A 397 -3.91 10.28 -10.10
C LEU A 397 -2.67 9.51 -9.61
N VAL A 398 -1.81 9.02 -10.52
CA VAL A 398 -0.54 8.35 -10.16
C VAL A 398 0.40 9.31 -9.43
N ASP A 399 0.54 10.56 -9.90
CA ASP A 399 1.36 11.58 -9.22
C ASP A 399 0.78 11.94 -7.84
N MET A 400 -0.53 12.16 -7.75
CA MET A 400 -1.23 12.48 -6.50
C MET A 400 -1.12 11.35 -5.47
N TYR A 401 -1.49 10.11 -5.83
CA TYR A 401 -1.38 8.98 -4.92
C TYR A 401 0.06 8.70 -4.50
N SER A 402 1.03 8.80 -5.42
CA SER A 402 2.45 8.63 -5.10
C SER A 402 2.92 9.66 -4.07
N LYS A 403 2.60 10.95 -4.25
CA LYS A 403 2.98 12.02 -3.31
C LYS A 403 2.22 11.99 -1.99
N CYS A 404 1.00 11.46 -1.98
CA CYS A 404 0.20 11.28 -0.77
C CYS A 404 0.51 9.97 -0.01
N GLY A 405 1.50 9.19 -0.44
CA GLY A 405 1.96 7.96 0.24
C GLY A 405 1.30 6.65 -0.23
N GLU A 406 0.27 6.72 -1.06
CA GLU A 406 -0.52 5.57 -1.52
C GLU A 406 0.06 4.96 -2.81
N VAL A 407 1.34 4.58 -2.79
CA VAL A 407 2.05 4.11 -3.99
C VAL A 407 1.44 2.84 -4.61
N GLN A 408 0.72 2.04 -3.82
CA GLN A 408 -0.06 0.88 -4.30
C GLN A 408 -1.30 1.33 -5.10
N LEU A 409 -2.02 2.37 -4.67
CA LEU A 409 -3.13 2.94 -5.44
C LEU A 409 -2.64 3.63 -6.71
N ALA A 410 -1.47 4.29 -6.65
CA ALA A 410 -0.80 4.79 -7.85
C ALA A 410 -0.48 3.65 -8.83
N MET A 411 0.11 2.55 -8.35
CA MET A 411 0.39 1.36 -9.17
C MET A 411 -0.88 0.71 -9.73
N GLU A 412 -1.97 0.64 -8.96
CA GLU A 412 -3.26 0.13 -9.45
C GLU A 412 -3.84 1.00 -10.58
N VAL A 413 -3.86 2.32 -10.42
CA VAL A 413 -4.30 3.25 -11.48
C VAL A 413 -3.40 3.11 -12.70
N PHE A 414 -2.08 3.12 -12.50
CA PHE A 414 -1.10 2.94 -13.58
C PHE A 414 -1.34 1.64 -14.35
N GLN A 415 -1.46 0.50 -13.67
CA GLN A 415 -1.70 -0.79 -14.32
C GLN A 415 -3.01 -0.78 -15.12
N ARG A 416 -4.10 -0.24 -14.56
CA ARG A 416 -5.43 -0.14 -15.20
C ARG A 416 -5.49 0.81 -16.42
N MET A 417 -4.53 1.71 -16.63
CA MET A 417 -4.50 2.58 -17.81
C MET A 417 -4.28 1.77 -19.10
N GLU A 418 -5.25 1.77 -20.01
CA GLU A 418 -5.15 1.11 -21.33
C GLU A 418 -3.97 1.67 -22.13
N ASP A 419 -3.97 3.00 -22.35
CA ASP A 419 -2.87 3.73 -22.97
C ASP A 419 -1.89 4.29 -21.92
N LYS A 420 -0.60 3.95 -22.06
CA LYS A 420 0.50 4.48 -21.24
C LYS A 420 1.51 5.22 -22.12
N ASN A 421 1.53 6.55 -22.04
CA ASN A 421 2.56 7.36 -22.69
C ASN A 421 3.84 7.44 -21.82
N VAL A 422 4.92 8.02 -22.36
CA VAL A 422 6.19 8.21 -21.63
C VAL A 422 5.97 8.82 -20.24
N LEU A 423 5.20 9.91 -20.16
CA LEU A 423 4.92 10.62 -18.90
C LEU A 423 4.26 9.73 -17.83
N ALA A 424 3.35 8.84 -18.22
CA ALA A 424 2.73 7.89 -17.29
C ALA A 424 3.76 6.94 -16.66
N TRP A 425 4.70 6.42 -17.47
CA TRP A 425 5.80 5.57 -16.98
C TRP A 425 6.74 6.37 -16.08
N THR A 426 7.16 7.57 -16.48
CA THR A 426 8.14 8.36 -15.70
C THR A 426 7.58 8.83 -14.36
N THR A 427 6.29 9.21 -14.30
CA THR A 427 5.62 9.51 -13.03
C THR A 427 5.56 8.30 -12.10
N MET A 428 5.21 7.09 -12.60
CA MET A 428 5.17 5.88 -11.75
C MET A 428 6.57 5.45 -11.28
N ILE A 429 7.57 5.50 -12.16
CA ILE A 429 8.99 5.22 -11.83
C ILE A 429 9.48 6.19 -10.75
N LYS A 430 9.17 7.49 -10.88
CA LYS A 430 9.50 8.50 -9.87
C LYS A 430 8.75 8.27 -8.54
N GLY A 431 7.49 7.85 -8.59
CA GLY A 431 6.73 7.48 -7.40
C GLY A 431 7.39 6.35 -6.61
N LEU A 432 7.75 5.26 -7.28
CA LEU A 432 8.49 4.14 -6.68
C LEU A 432 9.86 4.58 -6.12
N ALA A 433 10.58 5.44 -6.85
CA ALA A 433 11.87 5.99 -6.40
C ALA A 433 11.74 6.81 -5.10
N MET A 434 10.70 7.66 -5.00
CA MET A 434 10.42 8.47 -3.80
C MET A 434 10.11 7.61 -2.57
N HIS A 435 9.49 6.44 -2.76
CA HIS A 435 9.21 5.46 -1.70
C HIS A 435 10.34 4.44 -1.47
N GLY A 436 11.53 4.67 -2.04
CA GLY A 436 12.69 3.79 -1.86
C GLY A 436 12.60 2.45 -2.57
N GLN A 437 11.55 2.19 -3.35
CA GLN A 437 11.32 0.94 -4.10
C GLN A 437 12.16 0.89 -5.38
N GLY A 438 13.47 1.17 -5.27
CA GLY A 438 14.35 1.39 -6.42
C GLY A 438 14.42 0.21 -7.38
N SER A 439 14.40 -1.03 -6.87
CA SER A 439 14.35 -2.24 -7.70
C SER A 439 13.08 -2.35 -8.54
N GLU A 440 11.91 -1.98 -7.99
CA GLU A 440 10.65 -1.98 -8.73
C GLU A 440 10.60 -0.84 -9.76
N ALA A 441 11.19 0.32 -9.44
CA ALA A 441 11.35 1.44 -10.39
C ALA A 441 12.23 1.04 -11.59
N LEU A 442 13.32 0.31 -11.36
CA LEU A 442 14.19 -0.23 -12.41
C LEU A 442 13.47 -1.32 -13.24
N MET A 443 12.67 -2.18 -12.61
CA MET A 443 11.83 -3.14 -13.33
C MET A 443 10.80 -2.46 -14.23
N LEU A 444 10.13 -1.39 -13.77
CA LEU A 444 9.22 -0.61 -14.63
C LEU A 444 9.96 0.07 -15.79
N PHE A 445 11.20 0.53 -15.60
CA PHE A 445 11.99 1.10 -16.70
C PHE A 445 12.30 0.05 -17.78
N THR A 446 12.70 -1.17 -17.40
CA THR A 446 12.90 -2.25 -18.38
C THR A 446 11.57 -2.79 -18.96
N GLN A 447 10.45 -2.64 -18.26
CA GLN A 447 9.13 -2.89 -18.82
C GLN A 447 8.71 -1.81 -19.83
N MET A 448 9.08 -0.54 -19.60
CA MET A 448 8.89 0.57 -20.55
C MET A 448 9.70 0.33 -21.83
N GLU A 449 10.98 -0.07 -21.70
CA GLU A 449 11.84 -0.48 -22.82
C GLU A 449 11.23 -1.63 -23.62
N SER A 450 10.80 -2.71 -22.96
CA SER A 450 10.25 -3.90 -23.63
C SER A 450 8.84 -3.69 -24.19
N SER A 451 8.10 -2.70 -23.71
CA SER A 451 6.84 -2.21 -24.31
C SER A 451 7.07 -1.35 -25.57
N GLY A 452 8.32 -1.18 -26.02
CA GLY A 452 8.68 -0.38 -27.19
C GLY A 452 8.64 1.14 -26.97
N ILE A 453 8.46 1.59 -25.72
CA ILE A 453 8.35 3.00 -25.36
C ILE A 453 9.74 3.52 -25.04
N ARG A 454 10.30 4.37 -25.93
CA ARG A 454 11.63 4.95 -25.74
C ARG A 454 11.66 5.88 -24.52
N PRO A 455 12.56 5.65 -23.54
CA PRO A 455 12.82 6.59 -22.44
C PRO A 455 13.25 7.97 -22.95
N ASP A 456 12.81 9.01 -22.25
CA ASP A 456 13.25 10.39 -22.40
C ASP A 456 14.20 10.80 -21.25
N ASP A 457 14.61 12.06 -21.20
CA ASP A 457 15.48 12.57 -20.14
C ASP A 457 14.79 12.59 -18.76
N ILE A 458 13.47 12.79 -18.72
CA ILE A 458 12.67 12.73 -17.48
C ILE A 458 12.67 11.30 -16.91
N ALA A 459 12.62 10.27 -17.77
CA ALA A 459 12.74 8.87 -17.38
C ALA A 459 14.08 8.57 -16.72
N PHE A 460 15.18 9.10 -17.27
CA PHE A 460 16.52 8.93 -16.72
C PHE A 460 16.67 9.62 -15.35
N ILE A 461 16.12 10.82 -15.15
CA ILE A 461 16.05 11.44 -13.81
C ILE A 461 15.33 10.49 -12.83
N GLY A 462 14.20 9.90 -13.22
CA GLY A 462 13.44 8.95 -12.39
C GLY A 462 14.25 7.74 -11.91
N VAL A 463 14.97 7.05 -12.82
CA VAL A 463 15.79 5.89 -12.43
C VAL A 463 17.11 6.26 -11.76
N LEU A 464 17.69 7.42 -12.02
CA LEU A 464 18.87 7.88 -11.28
C LEU A 464 18.50 8.24 -9.83
N CYS A 465 17.33 8.85 -9.59
CA CYS A 465 16.77 8.97 -8.24
C CYS A 465 16.52 7.59 -7.61
N ALA A 466 15.99 6.61 -8.35
CA ALA A 466 15.79 5.25 -7.84
C ALA A 466 17.11 4.62 -7.35
N CYS A 467 18.19 4.74 -8.13
CA CYS A 467 19.52 4.31 -7.69
C CYS A 467 20.02 5.08 -6.46
N THR A 468 19.78 6.40 -6.40
CA THR A 468 20.17 7.27 -5.27
C THR A 468 19.49 6.87 -3.96
N HIS A 469 18.23 6.45 -4.00
CA HIS A 469 17.50 5.99 -2.83
C HIS A 469 17.81 4.53 -2.45
N ALA A 470 18.22 3.69 -3.40
CA ALA A 470 18.56 2.28 -3.18
C ALA A 470 20.08 1.99 -3.02
N GLY A 471 20.94 3.00 -3.07
CA GLY A 471 22.40 2.84 -2.96
C GLY A 471 23.08 2.19 -4.18
N LEU A 472 22.39 2.07 -5.32
CA LEU A 472 22.83 1.30 -6.48
C LEU A 472 23.81 2.10 -7.37
N VAL A 473 24.98 2.43 -6.84
CA VAL A 473 25.96 3.33 -7.48
C VAL A 473 26.34 2.86 -8.88
N ASP A 474 26.75 1.60 -9.04
CA ASP A 474 27.20 1.07 -10.33
C ASP A 474 26.08 1.02 -11.38
N LYS A 475 24.85 0.73 -10.95
CA LYS A 475 23.69 0.77 -11.86
C LYS A 475 23.33 2.19 -12.26
N GLY A 476 23.53 3.17 -11.37
CA GLY A 476 23.43 4.60 -11.71
C GLY A 476 24.49 5.02 -12.74
N ARG A 477 25.76 4.63 -12.56
CA ARG A 477 26.84 4.84 -13.54
C ARG A 477 26.48 4.23 -14.91
N GLU A 478 26.06 2.96 -14.94
CA GLU A 478 25.64 2.26 -16.16
C GLU A 478 24.47 2.96 -16.87
N LEU A 479 23.44 3.38 -16.12
CA LEU A 479 22.28 4.08 -16.68
C LEU A 479 22.66 5.45 -17.25
N PHE A 480 23.46 6.23 -16.54
CA PHE A 480 23.94 7.54 -17.01
C PHE A 480 24.78 7.41 -18.30
N ASP A 481 25.64 6.40 -18.40
CA ASP A 481 26.37 6.09 -19.64
C ASP A 481 25.43 5.63 -20.76
N SER A 482 24.43 4.80 -20.45
CA SER A 482 23.45 4.30 -21.43
C SER A 482 22.59 5.42 -22.03
N MET A 483 22.24 6.44 -21.23
CA MET A 483 21.51 7.62 -21.67
C MET A 483 22.22 8.31 -22.85
N VAL A 484 23.55 8.43 -22.76
CA VAL A 484 24.38 9.03 -23.82
C VAL A 484 24.61 8.04 -24.96
N ARG A 485 25.07 6.82 -24.66
CA ARG A 485 25.58 5.87 -25.67
C ARG A 485 24.49 5.07 -26.40
N LYS A 486 23.43 4.66 -25.69
CA LYS A 486 22.29 3.87 -26.23
C LYS A 486 21.13 4.76 -26.66
N TYR A 487 20.83 5.82 -25.91
CA TYR A 487 19.66 6.68 -26.17
C TYR A 487 19.97 8.01 -26.88
N VAL A 488 21.25 8.41 -26.97
CA VAL A 488 21.67 9.68 -27.60
C VAL A 488 21.00 10.90 -26.94
N ILE A 489 20.73 10.80 -25.64
CA ILE A 489 20.19 11.87 -24.80
C ILE A 489 21.38 12.61 -24.17
N LYS A 490 21.45 13.93 -24.37
CA LYS A 490 22.48 14.77 -23.76
C LYS A 490 22.14 15.01 -22.27
N PRO A 491 23.06 14.75 -21.32
CA PRO A 491 22.82 15.01 -19.91
C PRO A 491 22.48 16.49 -19.66
N LYS A 492 21.44 16.75 -18.87
CA LYS A 492 21.09 18.07 -18.34
C LYS A 492 21.49 18.19 -16.87
N ILE A 493 21.37 19.39 -16.29
CA ILE A 493 21.83 19.72 -14.93
C ILE A 493 21.22 18.82 -13.85
N GLU A 494 19.95 18.43 -14.01
CA GLU A 494 19.20 17.56 -13.11
C GLU A 494 19.80 16.14 -13.03
N HIS A 495 20.38 15.67 -14.14
CA HIS A 495 21.00 14.34 -14.24
C HIS A 495 22.34 14.30 -13.50
N TYR A 496 23.13 15.37 -13.64
CA TYR A 496 24.33 15.57 -12.83
C TYR A 496 23.99 15.72 -11.35
N GLY A 497 22.90 16.43 -11.00
CA GLY A 497 22.39 16.48 -9.63
C GLY A 497 22.07 15.10 -9.05
N CYS A 498 21.37 14.24 -9.80
CA CYS A 498 21.09 12.87 -9.36
C CYS A 498 22.36 12.04 -9.16
N MET A 499 23.34 12.14 -10.06
CA MET A 499 24.61 11.40 -9.94
C MET A 499 25.49 11.93 -8.80
N VAL A 500 25.55 13.24 -8.59
CA VAL A 500 26.27 13.87 -7.47
C VAL A 500 25.65 13.44 -6.14
N ASP A 501 24.32 13.41 -6.03
CA ASP A 501 23.61 12.94 -4.83
C ASP A 501 23.82 11.43 -4.59
N LEU A 502 23.78 10.60 -5.65
CA LEU A 502 24.12 9.18 -5.59
C LEU A 502 25.54 8.95 -5.05
N LEU A 503 26.54 9.60 -5.63
CA LEU A 503 27.94 9.44 -5.26
C LEU A 503 28.20 9.99 -3.84
N ALA A 504 27.73 11.20 -3.54
CA ALA A 504 28.00 11.88 -2.27
C ALA A 504 27.29 11.21 -1.08
N ARG A 505 26.10 10.63 -1.25
CA ARG A 505 25.46 9.81 -0.20
C ARG A 505 26.21 8.52 0.09
N ASN A 506 26.78 7.88 -0.94
CA ASN A 506 27.50 6.61 -0.81
C ASN A 506 29.00 6.76 -0.53
N GLY A 507 29.47 7.97 -0.15
CA GLY A 507 30.84 8.22 0.30
C GLY A 507 31.85 8.58 -0.80
N PHE A 508 31.45 8.52 -2.07
CA PHE A 508 32.29 8.87 -3.23
C PHE A 508 32.39 10.40 -3.43
N LEU A 509 32.76 11.12 -2.36
CA LEU A 509 32.76 12.59 -2.31
C LEU A 509 33.69 13.24 -3.35
N ASP A 510 34.87 12.66 -3.58
CA ASP A 510 35.83 13.19 -4.56
C ASP A 510 35.41 12.92 -6.00
N GLU A 511 34.78 11.78 -6.30
CA GLU A 511 34.17 11.50 -7.61
C GLU A 511 32.99 12.45 -7.88
N ALA A 512 32.17 12.71 -6.86
CA ALA A 512 31.08 13.69 -6.93
C ALA A 512 31.63 15.11 -7.20
N LYS A 513 32.68 15.53 -6.49
CA LYS A 513 33.37 16.81 -6.70
C LYS A 513 33.99 16.91 -8.10
N GLU A 514 34.63 15.85 -8.58
CA GLU A 514 35.23 15.79 -9.91
C GLU A 514 34.15 15.87 -11.01
N MET A 515 32.99 15.24 -10.81
CA MET A 515 31.85 15.35 -11.71
C MET A 515 31.31 16.79 -11.81
N ILE A 516 31.24 17.52 -10.70
CA ILE A 516 30.88 18.96 -10.66
C ILE A 516 31.91 19.82 -11.41
N GLN A 517 33.18 19.41 -11.45
CA GLN A 517 34.23 20.10 -12.20
C GLN A 517 34.26 19.75 -13.70
N LYS A 518 33.79 18.56 -14.07
CA LYS A 518 33.77 18.06 -15.46
C LYS A 518 32.45 18.32 -16.22
N MET A 519 31.37 18.71 -15.53
CA MET A 519 30.06 18.93 -16.18
C MET A 519 30.07 20.13 -17.16
N PRO A 520 29.39 20.03 -18.32
CA PRO A 520 29.48 21.02 -19.41
C PRO A 520 28.59 22.27 -19.23
N MET A 521 28.08 22.50 -18.03
CA MET A 521 27.26 23.66 -17.66
C MET A 521 27.63 24.11 -16.24
N LYS A 522 27.29 25.34 -15.85
CA LYS A 522 27.55 25.80 -14.47
C LYS A 522 26.69 25.00 -13.48
N PRO A 523 27.25 24.56 -12.32
CA PRO A 523 26.47 23.91 -11.27
C PRO A 523 25.47 24.89 -10.63
N ASP A 524 24.33 24.37 -10.19
CA ASP A 524 23.31 25.12 -9.47
C ASP A 524 23.35 24.85 -7.95
N ALA A 525 22.44 25.50 -7.23
CA ALA A 525 22.27 25.31 -5.80
C ALA A 525 21.89 23.88 -5.38
N LEU A 526 21.18 23.13 -6.24
CA LEU A 526 20.73 21.77 -5.94
C LEU A 526 21.92 20.79 -5.99
N ILE A 527 22.80 20.94 -6.99
CA ILE A 527 24.04 20.18 -7.11
C ILE A 527 24.97 20.42 -5.92
N TRP A 528 25.19 21.69 -5.54
CA TRP A 528 25.98 22.00 -4.36
C TRP A 528 25.32 21.49 -3.07
N GLY A 529 24.00 21.61 -2.94
CA GLY A 529 23.24 21.07 -1.81
C GLY A 529 23.32 19.55 -1.67
N ALA A 530 23.33 18.81 -2.77
CA ALA A 530 23.53 17.36 -2.78
C ALA A 530 24.92 16.98 -2.24
N LEU A 531 25.99 17.59 -2.75
CA LEU A 531 27.34 17.33 -2.24
C LEU A 531 27.49 17.75 -0.77
N MET A 532 26.95 18.92 -0.38
CA MET A 532 26.94 19.40 1.02
C MET A 532 26.23 18.42 1.97
N SER A 533 25.13 17.81 1.52
CA SER A 533 24.41 16.77 2.27
C SER A 533 25.27 15.53 2.48
N GLY A 534 25.99 15.08 1.45
CA GLY A 534 26.97 13.99 1.56
C GLY A 534 28.13 14.31 2.49
N CYS A 535 28.69 15.53 2.41
CA CYS A 535 29.74 16.00 3.33
C CYS A 535 29.30 15.93 4.80
N ARG A 536 28.04 16.25 5.11
CA ARG A 536 27.48 16.06 6.46
C ARG A 536 27.41 14.59 6.86
N PHE A 537 26.88 13.70 6.01
CA PHE A 537 26.75 12.27 6.34
C PHE A 537 28.11 11.63 6.61
N HIS A 538 29.13 11.98 5.82
CA HIS A 538 30.50 11.44 5.94
C HIS A 538 31.46 12.35 6.73
N LYS A 539 30.91 13.33 7.48
CA LYS A 539 31.63 14.26 8.39
C LYS A 539 32.83 15.02 7.77
N ASN A 540 32.84 15.23 6.45
CA ASN A 540 33.92 15.94 5.76
C ASN A 540 33.70 17.46 5.83
N VAL A 541 34.33 18.11 6.81
CA VAL A 541 34.20 19.56 7.08
C VAL A 541 34.91 20.41 6.01
N GLU A 542 36.07 19.98 5.52
CA GLU A 542 36.87 20.75 4.55
C GLU A 542 36.15 20.89 3.19
N LEU A 543 35.56 19.79 2.71
CA LEU A 543 34.76 19.83 1.48
C LEU A 543 33.45 20.61 1.69
N ALA A 544 32.86 20.57 2.88
CA ALA A 544 31.71 21.42 3.22
C ALA A 544 32.06 22.92 3.19
N GLU A 545 33.22 23.32 3.73
CA GLU A 545 33.72 24.69 3.65
C GLU A 545 34.04 25.14 2.21
N TYR A 546 34.44 24.22 1.32
CA TYR A 546 34.60 24.49 -0.11
C TYR A 546 33.24 24.68 -0.83
N VAL A 547 32.29 23.77 -0.59
CA VAL A 547 30.97 23.76 -1.25
C VAL A 547 30.14 24.99 -0.87
N VAL A 548 30.09 25.34 0.42
CA VAL A 548 29.24 26.43 0.92
C VAL A 548 29.62 27.80 0.33
N ARG A 549 30.91 28.03 0.04
CA ARG A 549 31.40 29.26 -0.60
C ARG A 549 30.83 29.43 -2.02
N HIS A 550 30.59 28.33 -2.73
CA HIS A 550 30.00 28.36 -4.07
C HIS A 550 28.47 28.49 -4.00
N TRP A 551 27.81 27.84 -3.04
CA TRP A 551 26.35 27.90 -2.89
C TRP A 551 25.87 29.29 -2.43
N ILE A 552 26.53 29.92 -1.46
CA ILE A 552 26.17 31.27 -0.97
C ILE A 552 26.26 32.34 -2.08
N LEU A 553 27.10 32.14 -3.10
CA LEU A 553 27.20 33.03 -4.26
C LEU A 553 26.05 32.85 -5.28
N LEU A 554 25.30 31.74 -5.21
CA LEU A 554 24.15 31.46 -6.07
C LEU A 554 22.82 31.83 -5.39
N GLU A 555 22.72 31.66 -4.07
CA GLU A 555 21.52 31.91 -3.28
C GLU A 555 21.84 32.68 -1.98
N PRO A 556 22.32 33.94 -2.08
CA PRO A 556 22.82 34.70 -0.92
C PRO A 556 21.75 34.91 0.15
N ASP A 557 20.49 35.01 -0.26
CA ASP A 557 19.32 35.36 0.55
C ASP A 557 18.60 34.14 1.15
N LYS A 558 19.07 32.90 0.88
CA LYS A 558 18.43 31.67 1.37
C LYS A 558 19.18 31.05 2.55
N SER A 559 18.45 30.69 3.60
CA SER A 559 19.04 30.12 4.82
C SER A 559 19.70 28.74 4.65
N GLY A 560 19.41 28.00 3.59
CA GLY A 560 19.78 26.58 3.43
C GLY A 560 21.27 26.31 3.59
N ALA A 561 22.11 27.04 2.85
CA ALA A 561 23.57 26.87 2.88
C ALA A 561 24.16 27.18 4.27
N TYR A 562 23.75 28.30 4.87
CA TYR A 562 24.21 28.74 6.19
C TYR A 562 23.79 27.78 7.31
N VAL A 563 22.53 27.33 7.33
CA VAL A 563 22.01 26.39 8.33
C VAL A 563 22.71 25.04 8.22
N LEU A 564 22.94 24.52 7.01
CA LEU A 564 23.61 23.24 6.83
C LEU A 564 25.09 23.30 7.26
N LEU A 565 25.80 24.39 6.97
CA LEU A 565 27.17 24.61 7.48
C LEU A 565 27.21 24.74 9.01
N ALA A 566 26.32 25.54 9.61
CA ALA A 566 26.27 25.69 11.06
C ALA A 566 25.97 24.36 11.78
N ASN A 567 25.12 23.51 11.18
CA ASN A 567 24.83 22.18 11.67
C ASN A 567 26.03 21.23 11.55
N ILE A 568 26.82 21.31 10.48
CA ILE A 568 28.07 20.53 10.31
C ILE A 568 29.11 20.97 11.36
N TYR A 569 29.30 22.27 11.55
CA TYR A 569 30.20 22.78 12.61
C TYR A 569 29.76 22.32 14.00
N ALA A 570 28.45 22.35 14.32
CA ALA A 570 27.94 21.83 15.58
C ALA A 570 28.21 20.31 15.74
N ALA A 571 27.91 19.51 14.70
CA ALA A 571 28.16 18.06 14.70
C ALA A 571 29.65 17.66 14.75
N SER A 572 30.56 18.60 14.47
CA SER A 572 32.01 18.46 14.61
C SER A 572 32.60 19.21 15.82
N GLY A 573 31.77 19.64 16.79
CA GLY A 573 32.24 20.30 18.02
C GLY A 573 32.78 21.73 17.82
N ARG A 574 32.63 22.34 16.64
CA ARG A 574 33.03 23.73 16.35
C ARG A 574 31.91 24.72 16.70
N HIS A 575 31.45 24.70 17.96
CA HIS A 575 30.33 25.52 18.47
C HIS A 575 30.55 27.04 18.28
N ALA A 576 31.80 27.52 18.27
CA ALA A 576 32.13 28.91 17.94
C ALA A 576 31.80 29.25 16.47
N SER A 577 32.36 28.51 15.50
CA SER A 577 32.06 28.71 14.08
C SER A 577 30.57 28.50 13.75
N ALA A 578 29.89 27.61 14.46
CA ALA A 578 28.43 27.46 14.35
C ALA A 578 27.66 28.71 14.85
N ARG A 579 28.17 29.46 15.82
CA ARG A 579 27.60 30.75 16.26
C ARG A 579 27.92 31.89 15.29
N GLU A 580 29.13 31.96 14.75
CA GLU A 580 29.54 32.95 13.75
C GLU A 580 28.65 32.91 12.50
N ILE A 581 28.40 31.72 11.93
CA ILE A 581 27.51 31.56 10.77
C ILE A 581 26.06 31.97 11.11
N ARG A 582 25.59 31.70 12.33
CA ARG A 582 24.27 32.14 12.82
C ARG A 582 24.21 33.66 13.12
N HIS A 583 25.33 34.33 13.33
CA HIS A 583 25.41 35.80 13.34
C HIS A 583 25.30 36.37 11.92
N LEU A 584 26.12 35.85 11.00
CA LEU A 584 26.16 36.28 9.59
C LEU A 584 24.81 36.16 8.87
N MET A 585 24.00 35.15 9.21
CA MET A 585 22.61 35.05 8.74
C MET A 585 21.77 36.27 9.15
N ARG A 586 21.79 36.66 10.42
CA ARG A 586 21.00 37.78 10.95
C ARG A 586 21.48 39.12 10.41
N GLU A 587 22.80 39.29 10.31
CA GLU A 587 23.44 40.47 9.74
C GLU A 587 23.03 40.72 8.27
N LYS A 588 22.80 39.64 7.51
CA LYS A 588 22.28 39.68 6.13
C LYS A 588 20.75 39.68 6.02
N GLY A 589 20.00 39.63 7.12
CA GLY A 589 18.54 39.51 7.10
C GLY A 589 18.01 38.17 6.54
N VAL A 590 18.82 37.10 6.61
CA VAL A 590 18.48 35.78 6.06
C VAL A 590 17.74 34.93 7.10
N ASP A 591 16.42 35.01 7.08
CA ASP A 591 15.56 34.24 7.98
C ASP A 591 15.59 32.73 7.73
N LYS A 592 15.62 31.95 8.81
CA LYS A 592 15.56 30.49 8.77
C LYS A 592 14.15 30.04 8.39
N THR A 593 14.01 29.31 7.28
CA THR A 593 12.76 28.62 6.94
C THR A 593 12.30 27.72 8.11
N PRO A 594 11.11 27.95 8.69
CA PRO A 594 10.66 27.19 9.86
C PRO A 594 10.21 25.79 9.47
N GLY A 595 10.36 24.84 10.41
CA GLY A 595 9.78 23.51 10.27
C GLY A 595 8.27 23.58 10.42
N CYS A 596 7.55 23.04 9.44
CA CYS A 596 6.11 23.08 9.35
C CYS A 596 5.57 21.69 8.97
N SER A 597 4.69 21.16 9.82
CA SER A 597 3.93 19.94 9.55
C SER A 597 2.47 20.30 9.26
N THR A 598 1.86 19.63 8.30
CA THR A 598 0.43 19.77 7.98
C THR A 598 -0.28 18.42 8.08
N VAL A 599 -1.54 18.44 8.51
CA VAL A 599 -2.41 17.26 8.59
C VAL A 599 -3.80 17.62 8.09
N GLU A 600 -4.40 16.72 7.33
CA GLU A 600 -5.74 16.88 6.76
C GLU A 600 -6.77 16.23 7.69
N VAL A 601 -7.76 17.00 8.16
CA VAL A 601 -8.82 16.51 9.05
C VAL A 601 -10.16 17.01 8.53
N LYS A 602 -11.08 16.08 8.20
CA LYS A 602 -12.44 16.38 7.70
C LYS A 602 -12.45 17.38 6.51
N GLY A 603 -11.49 17.27 5.60
CA GLY A 603 -11.36 18.15 4.44
C GLY A 603 -10.59 19.46 4.69
N VAL A 604 -10.16 19.74 5.93
CA VAL A 604 -9.44 20.96 6.31
C VAL A 604 -7.97 20.65 6.59
N ILE A 605 -7.06 21.43 5.99
CA ILE A 605 -5.61 21.34 6.24
C ILE A 605 -5.25 22.19 7.45
N HIS A 606 -4.86 21.53 8.55
CA HIS A 606 -4.30 22.16 9.74
C HIS A 606 -2.78 22.25 9.64
N GLN A 607 -2.21 23.34 10.14
CA GLN A 607 -0.79 23.67 10.05
C GLN A 607 -0.18 23.82 11.45
N PHE A 608 0.98 23.21 11.66
CA PHE A 608 1.75 23.27 12.90
C PHE A 608 3.17 23.71 12.59
N ILE A 609 3.63 24.80 13.21
CA ILE A 609 4.95 25.37 13.01
C ILE A 609 5.77 25.14 14.30
N VAL A 610 7.06 24.80 14.17
CA VAL A 610 7.93 24.56 15.34
C VAL A 610 8.01 25.82 16.20
N GLY A 611 7.55 25.73 17.46
CA GLY A 611 7.49 26.83 18.41
C GLY A 611 6.21 27.67 18.38
N ASP A 612 5.29 27.42 17.43
CA ASP A 612 4.00 28.10 17.35
C ASP A 612 2.98 27.47 18.30
N LEU A 613 2.33 28.32 19.10
CA LEU A 613 1.30 27.95 20.07
C LEU A 613 -0.05 28.63 19.77
N SER A 614 -0.21 29.24 18.59
CA SER A 614 -1.42 29.98 18.20
C SER A 614 -2.63 29.09 17.88
N HIS A 615 -2.46 27.78 17.75
CA HIS A 615 -3.55 26.87 17.41
C HIS A 615 -4.65 26.85 18.48
N PRO A 616 -5.94 27.04 18.14
CA PRO A 616 -7.02 27.18 19.12
C PRO A 616 -7.16 26.02 20.13
N ARG A 617 -6.67 24.82 19.80
CA ARG A 617 -6.71 23.61 20.65
C ARG A 617 -5.35 23.22 21.22
N ILE A 618 -4.39 24.15 21.29
CA ILE A 618 -3.00 23.83 21.70
C ILE A 618 -2.89 23.15 23.07
N LYS A 619 -3.79 23.46 24.02
CA LYS A 619 -3.83 22.80 25.33
C LYS A 619 -4.16 21.32 25.22
N ASP A 620 -5.24 20.98 24.50
CA ASP A 620 -5.65 19.61 24.20
C ASP A 620 -4.51 18.83 23.54
N ILE A 621 -3.86 19.45 22.55
CA ILE A 621 -2.77 18.86 21.76
C ILE A 621 -1.55 18.55 22.64
N LEU A 622 -1.14 19.47 23.52
CA LEU A 622 -0.05 19.24 24.46
C LEU A 622 -0.41 18.17 25.52
N SER A 623 -1.66 18.13 25.97
CA SER A 623 -2.14 17.10 26.89
C SER A 623 -2.16 15.71 26.26
N LYS A 624 -2.61 15.58 25.00
CA LYS A 624 -2.59 14.31 24.26
C LYS A 624 -1.16 13.92 23.89
N TRP A 625 -0.29 14.87 23.56
CA TRP A 625 1.14 14.59 23.37
C TRP A 625 1.76 13.99 24.65
N HIS A 626 1.44 14.52 25.84
CA HIS A 626 1.93 13.97 27.09
C HIS A 626 1.43 12.53 27.33
N GLU A 627 0.14 12.25 27.10
CA GLU A 627 -0.42 10.89 27.15
C GLU A 627 0.32 9.93 26.19
N ILE A 628 0.57 10.36 24.96
CA ILE A 628 1.30 9.59 23.95
C ILE A 628 2.74 9.31 24.40
N ASP A 629 3.47 10.34 24.85
CA ASP A 629 4.86 10.24 25.31
C ASP A 629 4.98 9.28 26.50
N THR A 630 4.07 9.38 27.49
CA THR A 630 3.99 8.44 28.62
C THR A 630 3.72 7.01 28.16
N ARG A 631 2.76 6.79 27.24
CA ARG A 631 2.45 5.44 26.74
C ARG A 631 3.61 4.81 25.96
N ILE A 632 4.27 5.53 25.05
CA ILE A 632 5.43 4.97 24.30
C ILE A 632 6.67 4.77 25.18
N ARG A 633 6.81 5.47 26.31
CA ARG A 633 7.83 5.16 27.33
C ARG A 633 7.52 3.89 28.11
N LEU A 634 6.26 3.70 28.52
CA LEU A 634 5.83 2.54 29.34
C LEU A 634 5.67 1.24 28.54
N GLU A 635 5.12 1.30 27.32
CA GLU A 635 4.79 0.12 26.51
C GLU A 635 5.94 -0.30 25.57
N GLU A 636 6.86 0.62 25.23
CA GLU A 636 7.85 0.45 24.16
C GLU A 636 9.26 1.00 24.53
N GLY A 637 9.50 1.42 25.77
CA GLY A 637 10.82 1.81 26.26
C GLY A 637 11.44 3.07 25.61
N TYR A 638 10.63 3.97 25.05
CA TYR A 638 11.13 5.16 24.33
C TYR A 638 12.08 6.04 25.17
N ILE A 639 13.19 6.48 24.57
CA ILE A 639 14.11 7.50 25.10
C ILE A 639 14.36 8.56 24.01
N PRO A 640 14.13 9.86 24.26
CA PRO A 640 14.37 10.91 23.26
C PRO A 640 15.84 11.09 22.87
N ASP A 641 16.14 11.15 21.56
CA ASP A 641 17.52 11.30 21.08
C ASP A 641 17.97 12.78 21.11
N LYS A 642 18.51 13.21 22.26
CA LYS A 642 18.99 14.58 22.51
C LYS A 642 20.04 15.08 21.52
N LYS A 643 20.70 14.19 20.76
CA LYS A 643 21.71 14.53 19.74
C LYS A 643 21.12 15.24 18.52
N GLU A 644 19.81 15.08 18.25
CA GLU A 644 19.12 15.78 17.16
C GLU A 644 18.96 17.29 17.46
N VAL A 645 19.19 17.74 18.70
CA VAL A 645 19.13 19.16 19.10
C VAL A 645 20.50 19.83 18.94
N LEU A 646 20.76 20.39 17.76
CA LEU A 646 21.98 21.14 17.42
C LEU A 646 22.00 22.60 17.98
N LEU A 647 21.29 22.82 19.08
CA LEU A 647 21.30 24.05 19.86
C LEU A 647 22.16 23.86 21.12
N ASP A 648 22.88 24.93 21.46
CA ASP A 648 23.78 25.02 22.61
C ASP A 648 22.95 25.44 23.83
N ILE A 649 22.18 24.49 24.37
CA ILE A 649 21.23 24.64 25.49
C ILE A 649 21.38 23.46 26.47
N GLU A 650 20.79 23.56 27.66
CA GLU A 650 20.94 22.53 28.70
C GLU A 650 20.22 21.22 28.34
N GLU A 651 20.72 20.07 28.85
CA GLU A 651 20.21 18.73 28.48
C GLU A 651 18.74 18.49 28.86
N GLU A 652 18.21 19.28 29.80
CA GLU A 652 16.79 19.29 30.18
C GLU A 652 15.96 20.10 29.16
N GLU A 653 16.46 21.26 28.71
CA GLU A 653 15.82 22.06 27.66
C GLU A 653 15.80 21.36 26.29
N LYS A 654 16.81 20.53 25.98
CA LYS A 654 16.84 19.73 24.73
C LYS A 654 15.64 18.80 24.61
N GLU A 655 15.25 18.14 25.70
CA GLU A 655 14.07 17.25 25.71
C GLU A 655 12.77 18.05 25.56
N GLY A 656 12.69 19.21 26.22
CA GLY A 656 11.62 20.19 26.00
C GLY A 656 11.50 20.65 24.55
N ALA A 657 12.62 20.90 23.86
CA ALA A 657 12.65 21.26 22.44
C ALA A 657 12.18 20.10 21.54
N LEU A 658 12.65 18.87 21.78
CA LEU A 658 12.24 17.66 21.05
C LEU A 658 10.74 17.35 21.21
N SER A 659 10.13 17.69 22.35
CA SER A 659 8.68 17.50 22.56
C SER A 659 7.82 18.41 21.68
N ARG A 660 8.34 19.60 21.31
CA ARG A 660 7.63 20.67 20.59
C ARG A 660 7.88 20.66 19.07
N HIS A 661 8.38 19.55 18.53
CA HIS A 661 8.49 19.36 17.08
C HIS A 661 7.09 19.31 16.42
N SER A 662 6.93 19.96 15.27
CA SER A 662 5.62 20.13 14.63
C SER A 662 4.99 18.80 14.20
N GLU A 663 5.81 17.78 13.95
CA GLU A 663 5.41 16.39 13.72
C GLU A 663 4.61 15.84 14.90
N LYS A 664 5.16 15.93 16.12
CA LYS A 664 4.55 15.42 17.35
C LYS A 664 3.22 16.13 17.67
N LEU A 665 3.18 17.45 17.49
CA LEU A 665 1.96 18.25 17.64
C LEU A 665 0.90 17.88 16.59
N ALA A 666 1.29 17.61 15.34
CA ALA A 666 0.36 17.18 14.29
C ALA A 666 -0.18 15.76 14.53
N ILE A 667 0.65 14.82 15.03
CA ILE A 667 0.20 13.48 15.44
C ILE A 667 -0.82 13.58 16.59
N ALA A 668 -0.49 14.36 17.63
CA ALA A 668 -1.38 14.53 18.78
C ALA A 668 -2.71 15.19 18.36
N PHE A 669 -2.69 16.23 17.51
CA PHE A 669 -3.92 16.82 16.98
C PHE A 669 -4.76 15.83 16.15
N ALA A 670 -4.11 15.00 15.33
CA ALA A 670 -4.77 13.97 14.55
C ALA A 670 -5.48 12.94 15.44
N LEU A 671 -4.80 12.43 16.48
CA LEU A 671 -5.35 11.48 17.46
C LEU A 671 -6.47 12.07 18.34
N ILE A 672 -6.66 13.40 18.38
CA ILE A 672 -7.81 14.04 19.04
C ILE A 672 -8.99 14.25 18.06
N SER A 673 -8.72 14.39 16.76
CA SER A 673 -9.65 15.02 15.82
C SER A 673 -10.10 14.11 14.67
N MET A 674 -9.37 13.02 14.41
CA MET A 674 -9.74 11.95 13.49
C MET A 674 -10.46 10.82 14.23
N SER A 675 -11.17 9.96 13.50
CA SER A 675 -11.67 8.70 14.04
C SER A 675 -10.58 7.63 13.97
N ASP A 676 -10.26 7.05 15.12
CA ASP A 676 -9.48 5.83 15.38
C ASP A 676 -9.02 5.03 14.13
N ASN A 677 -9.97 4.47 13.38
CA ASN A 677 -9.69 3.57 12.25
C ASN A 677 -9.17 4.28 10.96
N MET A 678 -8.84 5.57 11.00
CA MET A 678 -8.31 6.33 9.85
C MET A 678 -6.79 6.51 9.91
N PRO A 679 -6.02 6.04 8.91
CA PRO A 679 -4.57 6.23 8.89
C PRO A 679 -4.19 7.71 8.91
N ILE A 680 -3.43 8.11 9.92
CA ILE A 680 -2.94 9.49 10.10
C ILE A 680 -1.87 9.76 9.04
N ARG A 681 -2.05 10.83 8.26
CA ARG A 681 -1.10 11.28 7.24
C ARG A 681 -0.64 12.69 7.55
N ILE A 682 0.67 12.87 7.69
CA ILE A 682 1.30 14.14 8.04
C ILE A 682 2.31 14.48 6.95
N PHE A 683 2.11 15.62 6.32
CA PHE A 683 3.05 16.20 5.38
C PHE A 683 4.01 17.14 6.11
N LYS A 684 5.26 17.23 5.66
CA LYS A 684 6.31 18.05 6.29
C LYS A 684 7.09 18.79 5.21
N ASN A 685 7.29 20.10 5.40
CA ASN A 685 8.03 20.95 4.44
C ASN A 685 9.56 20.74 4.43
N LEU A 686 10.10 20.00 5.41
CA LEU A 686 11.51 19.68 5.60
C LEU A 686 11.67 18.17 5.85
N ARG A 687 12.90 17.66 5.87
CA ARG A 687 13.16 16.27 6.29
C ARG A 687 12.89 16.09 7.79
N VAL A 688 12.07 15.10 8.13
CA VAL A 688 11.80 14.68 9.52
C VAL A 688 13.10 14.22 10.20
N CYS A 689 13.27 14.56 11.49
CA CYS A 689 14.43 14.17 12.29
C CYS A 689 14.38 12.68 12.72
N HIS A 690 15.51 12.12 13.15
CA HIS A 690 15.61 10.70 13.52
C HIS A 690 14.66 10.34 14.68
N ASP A 691 14.66 11.16 15.73
CA ASP A 691 13.77 11.02 16.90
C ASP A 691 12.29 10.98 16.50
N CYS A 692 11.79 11.97 15.74
CA CYS A 692 10.39 12.01 15.33
C CYS A 692 9.99 10.85 14.40
N HIS A 693 10.92 10.37 13.56
CA HIS A 693 10.69 9.18 12.74
C HIS A 693 10.64 7.89 13.57
N HIS A 694 11.46 7.76 14.62
CA HIS A 694 11.39 6.65 15.57
C HIS A 694 10.09 6.67 16.38
N VAL A 695 9.75 7.82 16.98
CA VAL A 695 8.49 8.07 17.69
C VAL A 695 7.26 7.72 16.83
N THR A 696 7.24 8.11 15.56
CA THR A 696 6.12 7.81 14.66
C THR A 696 5.89 6.29 14.51
N LYS A 697 6.94 5.47 14.54
CA LYS A 697 6.82 4.01 14.52
C LYS A 697 6.26 3.45 15.82
N LEU A 698 6.71 3.96 16.97
CA LEU A 698 6.21 3.50 18.28
C LEU A 698 4.73 3.83 18.45
N ILE A 699 4.31 5.06 18.09
CA ILE A 699 2.90 5.46 18.08
C ILE A 699 2.09 4.55 17.15
N SER A 700 2.62 4.20 15.98
CA SER A 700 1.98 3.27 15.04
C SER A 700 1.93 1.81 15.51
N LYS A 701 2.60 1.43 16.61
CA LYS A 701 2.34 0.16 17.31
C LYS A 701 1.28 0.33 18.40
N VAL A 702 1.45 1.37 19.23
CA VAL A 702 0.70 1.64 20.47
C VAL A 702 -0.73 2.17 20.23
N PHE A 703 -1.01 2.68 19.02
CA PHE A 703 -2.28 3.30 18.61
C PHE A 703 -2.82 2.85 17.23
N ASP A 704 -2.39 1.72 16.64
CA ASP A 704 -3.01 1.21 15.39
C ASP A 704 -4.37 0.56 15.66
N LEU A 705 -5.42 1.37 15.53
CA LEU A 705 -6.81 0.98 15.73
C LEU A 705 -7.44 0.31 14.48
N THR A 706 -6.70 0.20 13.37
CA THR A 706 -7.15 -0.59 12.20
C THR A 706 -7.00 -2.09 12.42
N VAL A 707 -6.19 -2.49 13.42
CA VAL A 707 -6.15 -3.85 13.97
C VAL A 707 -7.24 -4.00 15.01
N VAL A 708 -8.45 -4.37 14.55
CA VAL A 708 -9.43 -5.01 15.43
C VAL A 708 -8.80 -6.31 15.94
N LYS A 709 -8.46 -6.34 17.23
CA LYS A 709 -8.05 -7.58 17.89
C LYS A 709 -9.28 -8.48 18.05
N PRO A 710 -9.16 -9.82 17.93
CA PRO A 710 -10.26 -10.74 18.22
C PRO A 710 -10.81 -10.61 19.65
N SER A 711 -9.97 -10.19 20.62
CA SER A 711 -10.39 -9.79 21.97
C SER A 711 -11.45 -8.69 21.94
N ASP A 712 -11.18 -7.56 21.29
CA ASP A 712 -12.07 -6.40 21.20
C ASP A 712 -13.39 -6.74 20.48
N PHE A 713 -13.38 -7.75 19.61
CA PHE A 713 -14.61 -8.30 19.01
C PHE A 713 -15.40 -9.15 20.03
N VAL A 714 -14.75 -10.02 20.79
CA VAL A 714 -15.40 -10.85 21.82
C VAL A 714 -15.93 -10.00 22.99
N GLU A 715 -15.22 -8.95 23.36
CA GLU A 715 -15.56 -8.03 24.44
C GLU A 715 -16.68 -7.05 24.03
N TYR A 716 -16.58 -6.40 22.88
CA TYR A 716 -17.51 -5.31 22.50
C TYR A 716 -18.53 -5.69 21.43
N ALA A 717 -18.15 -6.47 20.40
CA ALA A 717 -19.06 -6.80 19.29
C ALA A 717 -20.08 -7.88 19.69
N LEU A 718 -19.62 -8.96 20.32
CA LEU A 718 -20.51 -10.03 20.78
C LEU A 718 -21.39 -9.57 21.94
N ALA A 719 -20.85 -8.79 22.89
CA ALA A 719 -21.63 -8.25 24.00
C ALA A 719 -22.71 -7.25 23.54
N CYS A 720 -22.44 -6.45 22.48
CA CYS A 720 -23.46 -5.61 21.85
C CYS A 720 -24.60 -6.45 21.24
N LEU A 721 -24.29 -7.54 20.53
CA LEU A 721 -25.30 -8.46 20.00
C LEU A 721 -26.08 -9.19 21.11
N GLU A 722 -25.42 -9.56 22.21
CA GLU A 722 -26.02 -10.16 23.40
C GLU A 722 -26.99 -9.18 24.08
N GLN A 723 -26.56 -7.95 24.37
CA GLN A 723 -27.41 -6.92 24.97
C GLN A 723 -28.63 -6.54 24.10
N LEU A 724 -28.46 -6.49 22.78
CA LEU A 724 -29.59 -6.31 21.86
C LEU A 724 -30.53 -7.52 21.89
N ALA A 725 -30.00 -8.74 21.88
CA ALA A 725 -30.79 -9.96 21.97
C ALA A 725 -31.57 -10.07 23.29
N ASP A 726 -30.98 -9.66 24.42
CA ASP A 726 -31.64 -9.58 25.73
C ASP A 726 -32.71 -8.48 25.77
N SER A 727 -32.45 -7.36 25.09
CA SER A 727 -33.43 -6.28 24.87
C SER A 727 -34.60 -6.67 23.93
N GLY A 728 -34.62 -7.91 23.41
CA GLY A 728 -35.70 -8.45 22.59
C GLY A 728 -35.43 -8.46 21.09
N ASP A 729 -34.24 -8.07 20.62
CA ASP A 729 -33.89 -8.04 19.20
C ASP A 729 -33.73 -9.45 18.62
N HIS A 730 -34.76 -9.94 17.95
CA HIS A 730 -34.77 -11.26 17.30
C HIS A 730 -33.67 -11.41 16.24
N SER A 731 -33.35 -10.36 15.48
CA SER A 731 -32.28 -10.39 14.47
C SER A 731 -30.91 -10.45 15.14
N ALA A 732 -30.67 -9.68 16.21
CA ALA A 732 -29.42 -9.77 16.97
C ALA A 732 -29.24 -11.16 17.60
N ARG A 733 -30.32 -11.72 18.18
CA ARG A 733 -30.33 -13.08 18.75
C ARG A 733 -30.02 -14.14 17.70
N PHE A 734 -30.63 -14.07 16.52
CA PHE A 734 -30.36 -14.99 15.42
C PHE A 734 -28.92 -14.86 14.90
N VAL A 735 -28.43 -13.62 14.74
CA VAL A 735 -27.04 -13.38 14.32
C VAL A 735 -26.05 -13.90 15.37
N ARG A 736 -26.27 -13.65 16.67
CA ARG A 736 -25.40 -14.11 17.77
C ARG A 736 -25.33 -15.63 17.89
N HIS A 737 -26.43 -16.33 17.57
CA HIS A 737 -26.53 -17.78 17.63
C HIS A 737 -25.91 -18.49 16.41
N ASN A 738 -26.14 -17.97 15.21
CA ASN A 738 -25.68 -18.60 13.96
C ASN A 738 -24.34 -18.06 13.42
N LEU A 739 -23.72 -17.10 14.14
CA LEU A 739 -22.47 -16.45 13.74
C LEU A 739 -21.36 -17.46 13.41
N ARG A 740 -20.77 -17.31 12.23
CA ARG A 740 -19.54 -18.00 11.82
C ARG A 740 -18.39 -17.00 11.69
N VAL A 741 -17.19 -17.44 12.07
CA VAL A 741 -15.97 -16.61 11.98
C VAL A 741 -15.08 -17.15 10.85
N MET A 742 -14.46 -16.27 10.08
CA MET A 742 -13.51 -16.62 9.02
C MET A 742 -12.17 -15.95 9.28
N VAL A 743 -11.08 -16.71 9.25
CA VAL A 743 -9.73 -16.21 9.53
C VAL A 743 -8.83 -16.40 8.31
N ALA A 744 -8.32 -15.31 7.76
CA ALA A 744 -7.32 -15.33 6.70
C ALA A 744 -5.92 -15.09 7.29
N GLY A 745 -5.11 -16.14 7.35
CA GLY A 745 -3.84 -16.15 8.10
C GLY A 745 -3.01 -17.44 7.90
N GLY A 746 -1.94 -17.57 8.69
CA GLY A 746 -1.28 -18.85 8.96
C GLY A 746 -1.77 -19.47 10.28
N ASP A 747 -1.25 -20.64 10.66
CA ASP A 747 -1.76 -21.43 11.79
C ASP A 747 -1.81 -20.65 13.12
N GLY A 748 -0.73 -19.97 13.52
CA GLY A 748 -0.72 -19.10 14.70
C GLY A 748 -1.74 -17.93 14.67
N THR A 749 -2.12 -17.43 13.48
CA THR A 749 -3.22 -16.45 13.35
C THR A 749 -4.59 -17.08 13.60
N VAL A 750 -4.77 -18.36 13.21
CA VAL A 750 -5.99 -19.12 13.52
C VAL A 750 -6.03 -19.44 15.02
N GLY A 751 -4.92 -19.91 15.59
CA GLY A 751 -4.77 -20.16 17.03
C GLY A 751 -5.03 -18.93 17.90
N TRP A 752 -4.55 -17.75 17.49
CA TRP A 752 -4.85 -16.49 18.21
C TRP A 752 -6.36 -16.17 18.25
N VAL A 753 -7.07 -16.36 17.14
CA VAL A 753 -8.53 -16.14 17.08
C VAL A 753 -9.27 -17.22 17.88
N LEU A 754 -8.86 -18.48 17.79
CA LEU A 754 -9.40 -19.56 18.61
C LEU A 754 -9.21 -19.32 20.10
N GLY A 755 -8.05 -18.79 20.52
CA GLY A 755 -7.76 -18.43 21.90
C GLY A 755 -8.74 -17.38 22.44
N CYS A 756 -8.91 -16.25 21.73
CA CYS A 756 -9.87 -15.22 22.12
C CYS A 756 -11.33 -15.72 22.09
N LEU A 757 -11.69 -16.62 21.18
CA LEU A 757 -13.03 -17.24 21.19
C LEU A 757 -13.19 -18.24 22.34
N GLY A 758 -12.13 -18.91 22.78
CA GLY A 758 -12.11 -19.81 23.94
C GLY A 758 -12.36 -19.09 25.28
N GLU A 759 -12.05 -17.79 25.36
CA GLU A 759 -12.39 -16.96 26.52
C GLU A 759 -13.91 -16.92 26.80
N LEU A 760 -14.75 -17.14 25.78
CA LEU A 760 -16.21 -17.26 25.94
C LEU A 760 -16.61 -18.44 26.83
N TYR A 761 -15.92 -19.59 26.77
CA TYR A 761 -16.19 -20.73 27.65
C TYR A 761 -15.86 -20.39 29.11
N VAL A 762 -14.72 -19.71 29.34
CA VAL A 762 -14.32 -19.24 30.68
C VAL A 762 -15.32 -18.22 31.24
N GLN A 763 -15.93 -17.41 30.36
CA GLN A 763 -16.97 -16.43 30.70
C GLN A 763 -18.39 -17.00 30.73
N ASN A 764 -18.61 -18.28 30.40
CA ASN A 764 -19.93 -18.93 30.23
C ASN A 764 -20.85 -18.23 29.19
N ARG A 765 -20.27 -17.69 28.10
CA ARG A 765 -20.97 -16.91 27.04
C ARG A 765 -21.20 -17.70 25.75
N GLU A 766 -22.04 -18.72 25.84
CA GLU A 766 -22.39 -19.60 24.71
C GLU A 766 -23.35 -18.96 23.68
N PRO A 767 -23.40 -19.44 22.42
CA PRO A 767 -22.49 -20.41 21.80
C PRO A 767 -21.15 -19.79 21.40
N VAL A 768 -20.11 -20.61 21.23
CA VAL A 768 -18.82 -20.18 20.68
C VAL A 768 -18.87 -20.27 19.14
N PRO A 769 -18.59 -19.18 18.40
CA PRO A 769 -18.60 -19.18 16.93
C PRO A 769 -17.56 -20.14 16.31
N PRO A 770 -17.94 -21.03 15.37
CA PRO A 770 -16.99 -21.91 14.70
C PRO A 770 -16.15 -21.16 13.64
N VAL A 771 -14.88 -21.58 13.47
CA VAL A 771 -13.88 -20.88 12.65
C VAL A 771 -13.63 -21.56 11.29
N ALA A 772 -13.74 -20.81 10.20
CA ALA A 772 -13.29 -21.15 8.86
C ALA A 772 -11.92 -20.54 8.55
N VAL A 773 -11.12 -21.18 7.67
CA VAL A 773 -9.73 -20.76 7.38
C VAL A 773 -9.53 -20.39 5.91
N ILE A 774 -8.92 -19.22 5.64
CA ILE A 774 -8.28 -18.93 4.35
C ILE A 774 -6.76 -19.09 4.53
N PRO A 775 -6.13 -20.13 3.94
CA PRO A 775 -4.70 -20.38 4.09
C PRO A 775 -3.83 -19.32 3.40
N LEU A 776 -3.30 -18.39 4.20
CA LEU A 776 -2.33 -17.37 3.79
C LEU A 776 -0.90 -17.65 4.31
N GLY A 777 -0.72 -18.53 5.29
CA GLY A 777 0.62 -18.93 5.79
C GLY A 777 1.38 -19.86 4.83
N THR A 778 2.48 -20.44 5.31
CA THR A 778 3.27 -21.46 4.56
C THR A 778 3.36 -22.84 5.21
N GLY A 779 3.00 -22.98 6.49
CA GLY A 779 2.66 -24.29 7.08
C GLY A 779 1.28 -24.70 6.60
N ASN A 780 0.27 -24.05 7.18
CA ASN A 780 -1.16 -24.24 6.95
C ASN A 780 -1.57 -25.68 7.29
N ASP A 781 -1.05 -26.23 8.38
CA ASP A 781 -1.34 -27.61 8.82
C ASP A 781 -2.80 -27.73 9.30
N LEU A 782 -3.29 -26.79 10.11
CA LEU A 782 -4.70 -26.72 10.51
C LEU A 782 -5.63 -26.64 9.28
N SER A 783 -5.28 -25.77 8.33
CA SER A 783 -6.00 -25.63 7.05
C SER A 783 -6.01 -26.93 6.22
N ARG A 784 -5.02 -27.81 6.37
CA ARG A 784 -4.96 -29.10 5.67
C ARG A 784 -5.78 -30.16 6.39
N SER A 785 -5.64 -30.28 7.72
CA SER A 785 -6.44 -31.18 8.56
C SER A 785 -7.93 -31.01 8.30
N PHE A 786 -8.40 -29.75 8.24
CA PHE A 786 -9.81 -29.42 8.06
C PHE A 786 -10.15 -29.06 6.60
N GLY A 787 -9.42 -29.57 5.60
CA GLY A 787 -9.83 -29.56 4.18
C GLY A 787 -9.88 -28.22 3.44
N TRP A 788 -9.42 -27.12 4.05
CA TRP A 788 -9.27 -25.80 3.40
C TRP A 788 -8.09 -25.75 2.41
N GLY A 789 -7.08 -26.59 2.63
CA GLY A 789 -6.01 -26.89 1.68
C GLY A 789 -4.72 -26.10 1.92
N ALA A 790 -3.83 -26.18 0.92
CA ALA A 790 -2.43 -25.83 1.07
C ALA A 790 -2.13 -24.31 1.10
N SER A 791 -2.82 -23.53 0.28
CA SER A 791 -2.62 -22.09 0.09
C SER A 791 -3.76 -21.48 -0.72
N PHE A 792 -3.99 -20.17 -0.57
CA PHE A 792 -4.96 -19.45 -1.37
C PHE A 792 -4.52 -19.35 -2.85
N SER A 793 -5.45 -19.61 -3.77
CA SER A 793 -5.15 -19.77 -5.20
C SER A 793 -4.97 -18.42 -5.92
N PHE A 794 -4.05 -18.38 -6.89
CA PHE A 794 -3.94 -17.31 -7.91
C PHE A 794 -5.27 -17.02 -8.63
N SER A 795 -6.22 -17.95 -8.66
CA SER A 795 -7.61 -17.72 -9.13
C SER A 795 -8.46 -16.92 -8.11
N TRP A 796 -7.88 -15.90 -7.47
CA TRP A 796 -8.35 -15.26 -6.23
C TRP A 796 -9.83 -14.84 -6.25
N LYS A 797 -10.34 -14.29 -7.36
CA LYS A 797 -11.76 -13.91 -7.53
C LYS A 797 -12.72 -15.09 -7.35
N ALA A 798 -12.36 -16.27 -7.86
CA ALA A 798 -13.13 -17.50 -7.70
C ALA A 798 -12.78 -18.25 -6.41
N ALA A 799 -11.55 -18.11 -5.91
CA ALA A 799 -11.13 -18.70 -4.65
C ALA A 799 -11.85 -18.07 -3.45
N ALA A 800 -11.93 -16.74 -3.37
CA ALA A 800 -12.68 -16.04 -2.32
C ALA A 800 -14.14 -16.49 -2.28
N LYS A 801 -14.81 -16.54 -3.45
CA LYS A 801 -16.20 -17.00 -3.56
C LYS A 801 -16.40 -18.43 -3.03
N ARG A 802 -15.50 -19.35 -3.38
CA ARG A 802 -15.52 -20.74 -2.88
C ARG A 802 -15.23 -20.84 -1.37
N SER A 803 -14.31 -20.03 -0.84
CA SER A 803 -14.01 -20.02 0.58
C SER A 803 -15.18 -19.47 1.41
N LEU A 804 -15.86 -18.42 0.95
CA LEU A 804 -17.09 -17.91 1.57
C LEU A 804 -18.19 -18.98 1.58
N TYR A 805 -18.44 -19.63 0.44
CA TYR A 805 -19.43 -20.70 0.33
C TYR A 805 -19.14 -21.85 1.32
N LYS A 806 -17.89 -22.31 1.40
CA LYS A 806 -17.49 -23.35 2.37
C LYS A 806 -17.71 -22.90 3.83
N ALA A 807 -17.42 -21.64 4.15
CA ALA A 807 -17.61 -21.13 5.51
C ALA A 807 -19.10 -21.11 5.90
N ILE A 808 -19.98 -20.75 4.96
CA ILE A 808 -21.44 -20.72 5.13
C ILE A 808 -22.03 -22.13 5.27
N PHE A 809 -21.68 -23.07 4.39
CA PHE A 809 -22.45 -24.33 4.23
C PHE A 809 -21.81 -25.60 4.82
N CYS A 810 -20.50 -25.63 5.11
CA CYS A 810 -19.87 -26.86 5.58
C CYS A 810 -20.10 -27.14 7.08
N SER A 811 -19.80 -28.38 7.49
CA SER A 811 -19.93 -28.90 8.86
C SER A 811 -18.91 -28.28 9.83
N VAL A 812 -19.10 -28.55 11.12
CA VAL A 812 -18.17 -28.16 12.21
C VAL A 812 -17.59 -29.42 12.84
N SER A 813 -16.28 -29.43 13.08
CA SER A 813 -15.54 -30.43 13.87
C SER A 813 -14.99 -29.82 15.16
N CYS A 814 -14.67 -30.68 16.11
CA CYS A 814 -13.88 -30.32 17.28
C CYS A 814 -12.39 -30.29 16.96
N LEU A 815 -11.65 -29.50 17.74
CA LEU A 815 -10.21 -29.40 17.75
C LEU A 815 -9.76 -29.24 19.20
N ASP A 816 -8.99 -30.20 19.69
CA ASP A 816 -8.33 -30.11 20.97
C ASP A 816 -7.30 -28.98 20.98
N SER A 817 -7.08 -28.42 22.14
CA SER A 817 -6.05 -27.41 22.37
C SER A 817 -5.31 -27.70 23.67
N TRP A 818 -4.05 -27.31 23.72
CA TRP A 818 -3.09 -27.80 24.71
C TRP A 818 -2.44 -26.62 25.41
N HIS A 819 -2.66 -26.54 26.72
CA HIS A 819 -2.08 -25.53 27.58
C HIS A 819 -0.66 -25.95 27.94
N VAL A 820 0.31 -25.08 27.63
CA VAL A 820 1.72 -25.25 27.98
C VAL A 820 2.10 -24.24 29.08
N VAL A 821 2.87 -24.70 30.06
CA VAL A 821 3.53 -23.86 31.06
C VAL A 821 5.03 -24.13 31.02
N VAL A 822 5.82 -23.07 30.84
CA VAL A 822 7.29 -23.11 30.98
C VAL A 822 7.66 -22.44 32.31
N SER A 823 8.31 -23.18 33.19
CA SER A 823 8.73 -22.70 34.52
C SER A 823 10.25 -22.73 34.63
N MET A 824 10.85 -21.57 34.92
CA MET A 824 12.31 -21.41 35.08
C MET A 824 12.67 -20.59 36.34
N PRO A 825 13.86 -20.77 36.93
CA PRO A 825 14.32 -19.93 38.03
C PRO A 825 14.57 -18.49 37.55
N GLU A 826 14.61 -17.55 38.49
CA GLU A 826 14.97 -16.16 38.19
C GLU A 826 16.48 -15.98 37.92
N HIS A 827 16.81 -15.22 36.88
CA HIS A 827 18.17 -14.70 36.64
C HIS A 827 18.34 -13.35 37.35
N ARG A 828 19.56 -13.08 37.82
CA ARG A 828 19.90 -11.81 38.49
C ARG A 828 19.59 -10.61 37.60
N GLU A 829 19.23 -9.49 38.22
CA GLU A 829 18.70 -8.30 37.52
C GLU A 829 19.62 -7.73 36.44
N GLU A 830 20.91 -8.00 36.51
CA GLU A 830 21.94 -7.54 35.58
C GLU A 830 21.92 -8.27 34.22
N GLU A 831 21.19 -9.39 34.07
CA GLU A 831 21.08 -10.19 32.83
C GLU A 831 19.66 -10.22 32.22
N LYS A 832 18.84 -9.18 32.45
CA LYS A 832 17.50 -9.04 31.87
C LYS A 832 17.57 -8.67 30.35
N GLU A 833 17.92 -9.63 29.49
CA GLU A 833 17.70 -9.53 28.03
C GLU A 833 16.20 -9.59 27.68
N ASP A 834 15.76 -8.81 26.68
CA ASP A 834 14.38 -8.86 26.18
C ASP A 834 14.10 -10.18 25.45
N LEU A 835 13.15 -10.97 25.97
CA LEU A 835 12.73 -12.24 25.40
C LEU A 835 11.68 -12.04 24.29
N ASP A 836 12.06 -12.36 23.06
CA ASP A 836 11.16 -12.42 21.90
C ASP A 836 10.31 -13.71 21.97
N LEU A 837 9.13 -13.61 22.59
CA LEU A 837 8.20 -14.71 22.84
C LEU A 837 7.10 -14.83 21.76
N PRO A 838 6.57 -16.04 21.49
CA PRO A 838 5.39 -16.23 20.63
C PRO A 838 4.19 -15.39 21.07
N HIS A 839 3.34 -14.94 20.14
CA HIS A 839 2.15 -14.15 20.50
C HIS A 839 1.11 -14.93 21.32
N SER A 840 1.19 -16.26 21.29
CA SER A 840 0.38 -17.20 22.06
C SER A 840 1.00 -17.62 23.40
N LEU A 841 2.16 -17.06 23.78
CA LEU A 841 2.85 -17.31 25.06
C LEU A 841 2.96 -15.99 25.85
N ARG A 842 2.52 -15.98 27.11
CA ARG A 842 2.51 -14.81 28.01
C ARG A 842 3.40 -15.08 29.23
N ARG A 843 3.78 -14.03 29.97
CA ARG A 843 4.51 -14.15 31.25
C ARG A 843 3.54 -13.90 32.39
N LEU A 844 3.39 -14.87 33.30
CA LEU A 844 2.51 -14.76 34.48
C LEU A 844 3.16 -13.98 35.63
N GLY A 845 4.49 -13.93 35.67
CA GLY A 845 5.27 -13.33 36.76
C GLY A 845 5.95 -14.39 37.62
N GLU A 846 6.15 -14.07 38.90
CA GLU A 846 6.63 -15.00 39.92
C GLU A 846 5.53 -15.99 40.32
N CYS A 847 5.91 -17.26 40.47
CA CYS A 847 5.05 -18.31 41.01
C CYS A 847 5.84 -19.19 41.98
N THR A 848 5.16 -19.73 42.99
CA THR A 848 5.69 -20.81 43.84
C THR A 848 5.66 -22.13 43.08
N PHE A 849 6.77 -22.87 43.07
CA PHE A 849 6.84 -24.15 42.37
C PHE A 849 5.91 -25.19 43.02
N TYR A 850 5.11 -25.91 42.21
CA TYR A 850 4.18 -26.92 42.69
C TYR A 850 4.72 -28.32 42.36
N ASP A 851 5.47 -28.91 43.29
CA ASP A 851 6.00 -30.27 43.14
C ASP A 851 4.90 -31.33 43.35
N ASP A 852 4.93 -32.39 42.53
CA ASP A 852 4.10 -33.58 42.64
C ASP A 852 4.92 -34.86 42.90
N GLY A 853 6.19 -34.70 43.29
CA GLY A 853 7.12 -35.79 43.62
C GLY A 853 7.85 -36.39 42.42
N THR A 854 7.80 -35.75 41.25
CA THR A 854 8.47 -36.24 40.02
C THR A 854 9.78 -35.51 39.66
N ALA A 855 10.08 -34.37 40.29
CA ALA A 855 11.31 -33.62 40.03
C ALA A 855 12.57 -34.36 40.53
N LYS A 856 13.72 -34.13 39.88
CA LYS A 856 15.01 -34.75 40.24
C LYS A 856 16.12 -33.70 40.45
N GLY A 857 16.00 -32.96 41.54
CA GLY A 857 17.00 -31.99 42.01
C GLY A 857 16.49 -31.19 43.21
N GLU A 858 17.27 -30.22 43.65
CA GLU A 858 16.77 -29.14 44.50
C GLU A 858 15.91 -28.18 43.64
N LEU A 859 14.88 -27.60 44.25
CA LEU A 859 13.91 -26.74 43.58
C LEU A 859 14.02 -25.30 44.13
N PRO A 860 13.99 -24.26 43.27
CA PRO A 860 14.02 -22.88 43.71
C PRO A 860 12.68 -22.46 44.35
N GLU A 861 12.72 -21.58 45.35
CA GLU A 861 11.51 -21.11 46.05
C GLU A 861 10.58 -20.28 45.15
N THR A 862 11.15 -19.51 44.22
CA THR A 862 10.43 -18.72 43.21
C THR A 862 10.85 -19.12 41.79
N VAL A 863 9.88 -19.15 40.87
CA VAL A 863 10.09 -19.34 39.43
C VAL A 863 9.37 -18.27 38.62
N SER A 864 9.97 -17.84 37.51
CA SER A 864 9.24 -17.15 36.45
C SER A 864 8.47 -18.18 35.62
N CYS A 865 7.16 -17.99 35.51
CA CYS A 865 6.28 -18.83 34.69
C CYS A 865 5.82 -18.11 33.42
N PHE A 866 5.78 -18.86 32.33
CA PHE A 866 5.20 -18.46 31.04
C PHE A 866 4.11 -19.45 30.64
N ASP A 867 2.94 -18.97 30.25
CA ASP A 867 1.77 -19.78 29.89
C ASP A 867 1.32 -19.55 28.45
N GLY A 868 0.71 -20.54 27.82
CA GLY A 868 0.20 -20.41 26.45
C GLY A 868 -0.65 -21.59 26.02
N VAL A 869 -1.26 -21.47 24.83
CA VAL A 869 -2.11 -22.52 24.24
C VAL A 869 -1.69 -22.78 22.80
N PHE A 870 -1.63 -24.06 22.42
CA PHE A 870 -1.34 -24.50 21.06
C PHE A 870 -2.37 -25.49 20.52
N TYR A 871 -2.45 -25.57 19.19
CA TYR A 871 -3.49 -26.26 18.43
C TYR A 871 -2.92 -27.24 17.39
N ASN A 872 -1.65 -27.08 17.01
CA ASN A 872 -0.95 -27.91 16.03
C ASN A 872 0.17 -28.71 16.71
N TYR A 873 1.26 -28.08 17.16
CA TYR A 873 2.35 -28.77 17.85
C TYR A 873 3.21 -27.87 18.74
N PHE A 874 3.86 -28.51 19.71
CA PHE A 874 5.02 -28.00 20.43
C PHE A 874 6.27 -28.79 20.02
N SER A 875 7.41 -28.13 19.77
CA SER A 875 8.68 -28.82 19.53
C SER A 875 9.86 -28.20 20.27
N ILE A 876 10.87 -29.03 20.56
CA ILE A 876 12.08 -28.64 21.28
C ILE A 876 13.33 -29.22 20.63
N GLY A 877 14.39 -28.42 20.55
CA GLY A 877 15.69 -28.79 19.99
C GLY A 877 15.85 -28.39 18.52
N MET A 878 16.40 -29.30 17.70
CA MET A 878 16.85 -28.99 16.33
C MET A 878 15.76 -28.47 15.38
N ASP A 879 14.50 -28.87 15.55
CA ASP A 879 13.39 -28.39 14.72
C ASP A 879 13.08 -26.91 14.99
N ALA A 880 12.81 -26.59 16.27
CA ALA A 880 12.67 -25.21 16.74
C ALA A 880 13.87 -24.32 16.39
N GLN A 881 15.10 -24.83 16.47
CA GLN A 881 16.31 -24.11 16.07
C GLN A 881 16.34 -23.77 14.57
N VAL A 882 15.87 -24.69 13.71
CA VAL A 882 15.75 -24.45 12.27
C VAL A 882 14.66 -23.42 12.00
N ALA A 883 13.51 -23.53 12.66
CA ALA A 883 12.43 -22.55 12.54
C ALA A 883 12.86 -21.15 12.98
N TYR A 884 13.60 -21.03 14.08
CA TYR A 884 14.17 -19.77 14.57
C TYR A 884 15.11 -19.13 13.54
N GLY A 885 16.05 -19.91 12.99
CA GLY A 885 16.94 -19.45 11.91
C GLY A 885 16.22 -19.09 10.60
N PHE A 886 15.07 -19.75 10.32
CA PHE A 886 14.21 -19.41 9.19
C PHE A 886 13.41 -18.11 9.42
N HIS A 887 12.90 -17.87 10.64
CA HIS A 887 12.26 -16.61 11.02
C HIS A 887 13.23 -15.44 10.89
N GLN A 888 14.40 -15.50 11.54
CA GLN A 888 15.41 -14.44 11.44
C GLN A 888 15.78 -14.10 9.98
N LEU A 889 15.98 -15.11 9.12
CA LEU A 889 16.26 -14.84 7.70
C LEU A 889 15.07 -14.24 6.94
N ARG A 890 13.84 -14.66 7.23
CA ARG A 890 12.63 -14.07 6.63
C ARG A 890 12.51 -12.59 7.01
N ASP A 891 12.85 -12.25 8.23
CA ASP A 891 12.59 -10.92 8.77
C ASP A 891 13.75 -9.94 8.45
N GLU A 892 15.00 -10.43 8.35
CA GLU A 892 16.11 -9.70 7.72
C GLU A 892 15.95 -9.52 6.19
N LYS A 893 15.52 -10.58 5.49
CA LYS A 893 15.59 -10.69 4.02
C LYS A 893 14.29 -11.24 3.42
N PRO A 894 13.13 -10.56 3.63
CA PRO A 894 11.81 -11.06 3.23
C PRO A 894 11.68 -11.32 1.73
N PHE A 895 12.49 -10.65 0.90
CA PHE A 895 12.51 -10.86 -0.55
C PHE A 895 12.92 -12.28 -0.97
N LEU A 896 13.67 -13.01 -0.13
CA LEU A 896 14.03 -14.41 -0.36
C LEU A 896 12.89 -15.37 0.03
N ALA A 897 12.05 -14.98 0.99
CA ALA A 897 11.00 -15.81 1.57
C ALA A 897 9.61 -15.60 0.91
N ASN A 898 9.61 -15.21 -0.36
CA ASN A 898 8.44 -14.70 -1.10
C ASN A 898 7.47 -15.79 -1.65
N GLY A 899 7.67 -17.08 -1.38
CA GLY A 899 6.80 -18.12 -1.93
C GLY A 899 6.89 -19.50 -1.25
N PRO A 900 5.84 -20.35 -1.34
CA PRO A 900 5.82 -21.64 -0.64
C PRO A 900 6.98 -22.58 -1.02
N LEU A 901 7.45 -22.54 -2.27
CA LEU A 901 8.56 -23.36 -2.74
C LEU A 901 9.93 -22.84 -2.25
N SER A 902 10.18 -21.52 -2.32
CA SER A 902 11.41 -20.92 -1.77
C SER A 902 11.50 -21.17 -0.28
N ASN A 903 10.38 -21.07 0.45
CA ASN A 903 10.38 -21.17 1.90
C ASN A 903 10.68 -22.61 2.35
N LYS A 904 10.17 -23.62 1.63
CA LYS A 904 10.57 -25.03 1.82
C LYS A 904 12.04 -25.29 1.46
N LEU A 905 12.57 -24.70 0.38
CA LEU A 905 13.98 -24.84 0.00
C LEU A 905 14.92 -24.16 1.01
N ILE A 906 14.53 -23.01 1.56
CA ILE A 906 15.30 -22.32 2.62
C ILE A 906 15.25 -23.13 3.91
N TYR A 907 14.07 -23.59 4.36
CA TYR A 907 13.94 -24.42 5.57
C TYR A 907 14.76 -25.72 5.44
N ALA A 908 14.67 -26.42 4.30
CA ALA A 908 15.50 -27.58 3.99
C ALA A 908 17.00 -27.25 3.88
N GLY A 909 17.35 -26.02 3.52
CA GLY A 909 18.73 -25.52 3.57
C GLY A 909 19.23 -25.32 5.00
N TYR A 910 18.39 -24.84 5.91
CA TYR A 910 18.71 -24.70 7.33
C TYR A 910 18.79 -26.05 8.05
N THR A 911 17.82 -26.97 7.85
CA THR A 911 17.94 -28.33 8.38
C THR A 911 19.24 -28.98 7.91
N CYS A 912 19.58 -28.92 6.62
CA CYS A 912 20.81 -29.49 6.09
C CYS A 912 22.09 -28.84 6.65
N LYS A 913 22.09 -27.54 6.97
CA LYS A 913 23.21 -26.88 7.69
C LYS A 913 23.34 -27.37 9.14
N GLN A 914 22.23 -27.61 9.84
CA GLN A 914 22.22 -28.24 11.17
C GLN A 914 22.48 -29.75 11.09
N GLY A 915 22.53 -30.33 9.88
CA GLY A 915 22.94 -31.70 9.63
C GLY A 915 24.45 -31.86 9.71
N TRP A 916 24.91 -32.65 10.69
CA TRP A 916 26.27 -33.20 10.80
C TRP A 916 27.43 -32.22 11.09
N PHE A 917 27.38 -30.96 10.66
CA PHE A 917 28.52 -30.03 10.74
C PHE A 917 28.42 -28.92 11.80
N PHE A 918 27.22 -28.49 12.21
CA PHE A 918 27.07 -27.27 13.04
C PHE A 918 26.05 -27.33 14.19
N THR A 919 25.86 -28.49 14.83
CA THR A 919 25.71 -28.42 16.30
C THR A 919 26.94 -27.70 16.84
N GLN A 920 26.81 -26.77 17.80
CA GLN A 920 27.98 -26.14 18.43
C GLN A 920 28.99 -27.22 18.82
N CYS A 921 30.27 -27.00 18.50
CA CYS A 921 31.35 -27.94 18.81
C CYS A 921 31.70 -27.91 20.30
N ILE A 922 30.72 -28.24 21.13
CA ILE A 922 30.88 -28.48 22.57
C ILE A 922 31.91 -29.60 22.71
N SER A 923 33.00 -29.30 23.40
CA SER A 923 34.16 -30.18 23.58
C SER A 923 33.76 -31.53 24.16
N ASP A 924 32.83 -31.50 25.12
CA ASP A 924 32.22 -32.66 25.75
C ASP A 924 31.28 -33.44 24.78
N PRO A 925 31.48 -34.76 24.59
CA PRO A 925 30.52 -35.63 23.89
C PRO A 925 29.17 -35.80 24.60
N GLU A 926 29.11 -35.71 25.94
CA GLU A 926 27.90 -35.96 26.73
C GLU A 926 26.84 -34.86 26.51
N LEU A 927 27.24 -33.63 26.27
CA LEU A 927 26.33 -32.50 26.04
C LEU A 927 25.69 -32.47 24.64
N ARG A 928 26.02 -33.43 23.75
CA ARG A 928 25.61 -33.39 22.33
C ARG A 928 24.25 -34.02 22.05
N GLY A 929 23.74 -34.88 22.93
CA GLY A 929 22.52 -35.68 22.71
C GLY A 929 21.38 -35.23 23.62
N LEU A 930 20.19 -34.98 23.04
CA LEU A 930 19.02 -34.46 23.76
C LEU A 930 18.67 -35.30 25.01
N ARG A 931 18.77 -36.63 24.90
CA ARG A 931 18.55 -37.59 26.01
C ARG A 931 19.46 -37.45 27.24
N ASN A 932 20.51 -36.65 27.16
CA ASN A 932 21.46 -36.40 28.25
C ASN A 932 21.15 -35.08 29.00
N VAL A 933 20.27 -34.24 28.43
CA VAL A 933 19.91 -32.90 28.94
C VAL A 933 18.41 -32.83 29.28
N LEU A 934 17.60 -33.67 28.62
CA LEU A 934 16.14 -33.69 28.69
C LEU A 934 15.61 -35.03 29.23
N CYS A 935 14.79 -34.97 30.27
CA CYS A 935 13.96 -36.09 30.73
C CYS A 935 12.49 -35.86 30.32
N LEU A 936 11.84 -36.91 29.83
CA LEU A 936 10.47 -36.90 29.32
C LEU A 936 9.59 -37.79 30.20
N SER A 937 8.51 -37.22 30.74
CA SER A 937 7.48 -37.93 31.50
C SER A 937 6.11 -37.72 30.84
N ILE A 938 5.25 -38.73 30.87
CA ILE A 938 3.90 -38.65 30.27
C ILE A 938 2.83 -39.20 31.20
N LYS A 939 1.57 -38.83 30.96
CA LYS A 939 0.40 -39.57 31.42
C LYS A 939 -0.33 -40.18 30.23
N ARG A 940 -0.91 -41.37 30.41
CA ARG A 940 -1.84 -42.00 29.47
C ARG A 940 -3.27 -41.63 29.86
N MET A 941 -4.24 -41.74 28.94
CA MET A 941 -5.64 -41.33 29.17
C MET A 941 -6.21 -41.84 30.50
N ASP A 942 -6.03 -43.13 30.79
CA ASP A 942 -6.57 -43.78 32.01
C ASP A 942 -5.58 -43.81 33.19
N SER A 943 -4.47 -43.07 33.13
CA SER A 943 -3.40 -43.09 34.15
C SER A 943 -3.24 -41.76 34.89
N SER A 944 -3.48 -41.78 36.20
CA SER A 944 -3.12 -40.67 37.09
C SER A 944 -1.61 -40.58 37.34
N GLU A 945 -0.85 -41.67 37.16
CA GLU A 945 0.60 -41.74 37.37
C GLU A 945 1.41 -41.24 36.16
N TRP A 946 2.63 -40.74 36.44
CA TRP A 946 3.60 -40.25 35.45
C TRP A 946 4.58 -41.36 35.03
N GLU A 947 4.58 -41.74 33.75
CA GLU A 947 5.51 -42.71 33.16
C GLU A 947 6.76 -41.99 32.59
N ASN A 948 7.97 -42.41 32.98
CA ASN A 948 9.23 -41.87 32.47
C ASN A 948 9.61 -42.55 31.13
N ILE A 949 9.67 -41.78 30.04
CA ILE A 949 9.90 -42.29 28.68
C ILE A 949 11.36 -42.07 28.23
N PRO A 950 12.13 -43.13 27.92
CA PRO A 950 13.55 -43.00 27.58
C PRO A 950 13.77 -42.42 26.18
N VAL A 951 14.23 -41.17 26.13
CA VAL A 951 14.57 -40.47 24.88
C VAL A 951 15.70 -41.22 24.13
N PRO A 952 15.52 -41.61 22.86
CA PRO A 952 16.55 -42.37 22.14
C PRO A 952 17.81 -41.53 21.83
N SER A 953 19.00 -42.14 21.97
CA SER A 953 20.31 -41.49 21.72
C SER A 953 20.51 -40.87 20.32
N SER A 954 19.72 -41.31 19.35
CA SER A 954 19.73 -40.81 17.97
C SER A 954 18.79 -39.63 17.73
N VAL A 955 17.97 -39.21 18.70
CA VAL A 955 17.01 -38.10 18.58
C VAL A 955 17.67 -36.76 18.97
N ARG A 956 17.34 -35.69 18.24
CA ARG A 956 17.85 -34.31 18.42
C ARG A 956 16.77 -33.22 18.38
N ALA A 957 15.53 -33.59 18.05
CA ALA A 957 14.35 -32.79 18.38
C ALA A 957 13.21 -33.73 18.81
N ILE A 958 12.40 -33.30 19.78
CA ILE A 958 11.12 -33.93 20.13
C ILE A 958 10.00 -33.00 19.66
N VAL A 959 8.97 -33.57 19.08
CA VAL A 959 7.72 -32.90 18.70
C VAL A 959 6.59 -33.59 19.44
N ALA A 960 5.70 -32.81 20.04
CA ALA A 960 4.41 -33.23 20.58
C ALA A 960 3.31 -32.62 19.70
N LEU A 961 2.59 -33.47 18.97
CA LEU A 961 1.73 -33.09 17.84
C LEU A 961 0.26 -33.45 18.14
N ASN A 962 -0.65 -32.51 17.89
CA ASN A 962 -2.10 -32.63 18.10
C ASN A 962 -2.88 -33.02 16.81
N LEU A 963 -2.21 -33.01 15.66
CA LEU A 963 -2.84 -33.29 14.36
C LEU A 963 -2.26 -34.57 13.76
N HIS A 964 -3.05 -35.28 12.95
CA HIS A 964 -2.56 -36.43 12.17
C HIS A 964 -1.49 -36.07 11.09
N ASN A 965 -1.09 -34.79 10.99
CA ASN A 965 -0.18 -34.29 9.98
C ASN A 965 0.70 -33.13 10.49
N TYR A 966 1.85 -32.92 9.84
CA TYR A 966 2.93 -32.01 10.25
C TYR A 966 3.64 -31.44 9.01
N ALA A 967 4.27 -30.26 9.14
CA ALA A 967 5.18 -29.67 8.14
C ALA A 967 4.60 -29.50 6.71
N SER A 968 3.48 -28.79 6.61
CA SER A 968 2.60 -28.66 5.43
C SER A 968 1.74 -29.89 5.14
N GLY A 969 1.14 -30.45 6.18
CA GLY A 969 0.19 -31.56 6.12
C GLY A 969 0.75 -32.82 5.50
N ARG A 970 1.90 -33.27 6.03
CA ARG A 970 2.47 -34.59 5.78
C ARG A 970 2.26 -35.49 6.99
N ASN A 971 1.90 -36.75 6.77
CA ASN A 971 1.81 -37.69 7.89
C ASN A 971 3.26 -38.11 8.29
N PRO A 972 3.74 -37.78 9.50
CA PRO A 972 5.14 -38.00 9.87
C PRO A 972 5.51 -39.48 10.05
N TRP A 973 4.56 -40.40 10.21
CA TRP A 973 4.78 -41.85 10.20
C TRP A 973 4.38 -42.52 8.87
N GLY A 974 3.53 -41.87 8.08
CA GLY A 974 2.85 -42.44 6.91
C GLY A 974 1.66 -43.32 7.32
N ASN A 975 1.18 -44.17 6.41
CA ASN A 975 0.09 -45.10 6.72
C ASN A 975 0.61 -46.23 7.63
N LEU A 976 0.48 -46.06 8.94
CA LEU A 976 0.74 -47.13 9.91
C LEU A 976 -0.24 -48.29 9.68
N LYS A 977 0.24 -49.51 9.88
CA LYS A 977 -0.62 -50.70 9.84
C LYS A 977 -1.36 -50.88 11.16
N PRO A 978 -2.59 -51.44 11.16
CA PRO A 978 -3.30 -51.80 12.40
C PRO A 978 -2.44 -52.65 13.34
N GLU A 979 -1.71 -53.64 12.81
CA GLU A 979 -0.86 -54.52 13.64
C GLU A 979 0.35 -53.79 14.27
N TYR A 980 0.74 -52.60 13.77
CA TYR A 980 1.75 -51.76 14.39
C TYR A 980 1.17 -50.97 15.57
N LEU A 981 -0.01 -50.39 15.38
CA LEU A 981 -0.75 -49.61 16.37
C LEU A 981 -1.09 -50.51 17.58
N GLU A 982 -1.72 -51.66 17.34
CA GLU A 982 -2.03 -52.66 18.36
C GLU A 982 -0.77 -53.11 19.13
N LYS A 983 0.32 -53.47 18.42
CA LYS A 983 1.58 -53.87 19.02
C LYS A 983 2.28 -52.77 19.84
N ARG A 984 1.91 -51.50 19.64
CA ARG A 984 2.40 -50.36 20.41
C ARG A 984 1.48 -49.93 21.54
N GLY A 985 0.22 -50.38 21.55
CA GLY A 985 -0.83 -49.79 22.38
C GLY A 985 -1.11 -48.34 21.96
N PHE A 986 -1.09 -48.06 20.66
CA PHE A 986 -1.40 -46.75 20.09
C PHE A 986 -2.75 -46.76 19.36
N VAL A 987 -3.45 -45.63 19.37
CA VAL A 987 -4.66 -45.37 18.56
C VAL A 987 -4.33 -44.60 17.27
N GLU A 988 -5.31 -44.38 16.39
CA GLU A 988 -5.15 -43.55 15.19
C GLU A 988 -5.45 -42.08 15.51
N ALA A 989 -4.41 -41.23 15.47
CA ALA A 989 -4.48 -39.80 15.78
C ALA A 989 -5.64 -39.07 15.11
N GLN A 990 -6.52 -38.46 15.92
CA GLN A 990 -7.50 -37.47 15.48
C GLN A 990 -7.10 -36.08 15.96
N SER A 991 -7.92 -35.06 15.70
CA SER A 991 -7.72 -33.70 16.22
C SER A 991 -8.45 -33.43 17.53
N ASP A 992 -9.17 -34.42 18.07
CA ASP A 992 -10.08 -34.30 19.22
C ASP A 992 -10.13 -35.55 20.11
N ASP A 993 -9.13 -36.44 20.01
CA ASP A 993 -9.06 -37.73 20.73
C ASP A 993 -8.53 -37.63 22.18
N GLY A 994 -8.03 -36.46 22.61
CA GLY A 994 -7.43 -36.27 23.93
C GLY A 994 -5.95 -36.65 24.06
N LEU A 995 -5.24 -36.88 22.95
CA LEU A 995 -3.84 -37.32 22.94
C LEU A 995 -2.91 -36.37 22.18
N LEU A 996 -1.65 -36.31 22.64
CA LEU A 996 -0.52 -35.77 21.89
C LEU A 996 0.37 -36.91 21.38
N GLU A 997 0.69 -36.83 20.10
CA GLU A 997 1.62 -37.72 19.42
C GLU A 997 3.06 -37.25 19.60
N ILE A 998 3.85 -38.04 20.34
CA ILE A 998 5.25 -37.73 20.63
C ILE A 998 6.15 -38.46 19.63
N PHE A 999 6.90 -37.70 18.82
CA PHE A 999 7.90 -38.26 17.91
C PHE A 999 9.25 -37.54 17.96
N GLY A 1000 10.29 -38.26 17.53
CA GLY A 1000 11.67 -37.79 17.52
C GLY A 1000 12.27 -37.70 16.11
N LEU A 1001 12.88 -36.55 15.82
CA LEU A 1001 13.68 -36.31 14.60
C LEU A 1001 15.17 -36.52 14.92
N LYS A 1002 15.90 -37.19 14.01
CA LYS A 1002 17.27 -37.64 14.29
C LYS A 1002 18.36 -36.61 13.97
N GLN A 1003 18.30 -36.05 12.77
CA GLN A 1003 19.28 -35.14 12.18
C GLN A 1003 18.57 -34.28 11.12
N GLY A 1004 19.20 -33.20 10.66
CA GLY A 1004 18.62 -32.28 9.67
C GLY A 1004 18.08 -32.95 8.40
N TRP A 1005 18.86 -33.83 7.75
CA TRP A 1005 18.39 -34.57 6.57
C TRP A 1005 17.23 -35.52 6.89
N HIS A 1006 17.19 -36.09 8.10
CA HIS A 1006 16.11 -36.99 8.55
C HIS A 1006 14.81 -36.20 8.71
N ALA A 1007 14.87 -34.98 9.26
CA ALA A 1007 13.75 -34.04 9.25
C ALA A 1007 13.31 -33.67 7.82
N SER A 1008 14.24 -33.25 6.96
CA SER A 1008 13.92 -32.92 5.55
C SER A 1008 13.18 -34.04 4.81
N LEU A 1009 13.59 -35.30 5.01
CA LEU A 1009 12.95 -36.45 4.35
C LEU A 1009 11.60 -36.84 4.97
N VAL A 1010 11.39 -36.62 6.28
CA VAL A 1010 10.06 -36.73 6.92
C VAL A 1010 9.11 -35.66 6.37
N MET A 1011 9.58 -34.41 6.25
CA MET A 1011 8.80 -33.28 5.73
C MET A 1011 8.41 -33.39 4.23
N VAL A 1012 8.84 -34.46 3.55
CA VAL A 1012 8.43 -34.84 2.19
C VAL A 1012 7.95 -36.29 2.07
N GLU A 1013 7.66 -36.97 3.18
CA GLU A 1013 7.12 -38.36 3.25
C GLU A 1013 8.02 -39.44 2.60
N LEU A 1014 9.32 -39.18 2.49
CA LEU A 1014 10.28 -40.17 1.96
C LEU A 1014 10.77 -41.16 3.02
N ILE A 1015 10.69 -40.81 4.31
CA ILE A 1015 10.94 -41.70 5.45
C ILE A 1015 10.02 -41.34 6.63
N SER A 1016 9.74 -42.30 7.51
CA SER A 1016 9.02 -42.05 8.76
C SER A 1016 9.90 -41.40 9.85
N ALA A 1017 9.28 -40.56 10.67
CA ALA A 1017 9.78 -40.10 11.96
C ALA A 1017 9.92 -41.27 12.94
N LYS A 1018 10.66 -41.07 14.06
CA LYS A 1018 10.65 -42.06 15.14
C LYS A 1018 9.51 -41.74 16.10
N HIS A 1019 8.36 -42.38 15.92
CA HIS A 1019 7.27 -42.40 16.91
C HIS A 1019 7.80 -42.90 18.27
N ILE A 1020 7.45 -42.22 19.36
CA ILE A 1020 7.94 -42.49 20.72
C ILE A 1020 6.80 -42.96 21.62
N ALA A 1021 5.74 -42.17 21.77
CA ALA A 1021 4.60 -42.44 22.64
C ALA A 1021 3.37 -41.58 22.26
N GLN A 1022 2.20 -41.94 22.81
CA GLN A 1022 1.00 -41.10 22.88
C GLN A 1022 0.78 -40.69 24.34
N ALA A 1023 0.30 -39.46 24.58
CA ALA A 1023 0.18 -38.90 25.93
C ALA A 1023 -1.03 -37.96 26.11
N ALA A 1024 -1.76 -38.10 27.22
CA ALA A 1024 -2.83 -37.18 27.64
C ALA A 1024 -2.31 -35.98 28.48
N ALA A 1025 -1.07 -36.06 28.96
CA ALA A 1025 -0.29 -34.95 29.50
C ALA A 1025 1.20 -35.24 29.35
N ILE A 1026 2.03 -34.20 29.21
CA ILE A 1026 3.48 -34.30 29.05
C ILE A 1026 4.16 -33.40 30.08
N ARG A 1027 5.25 -33.89 30.68
CA ARG A 1027 6.20 -33.10 31.45
C ARG A 1027 7.60 -33.30 30.87
N ILE A 1028 8.32 -32.20 30.67
CA ILE A 1028 9.69 -32.19 30.18
C ILE A 1028 10.55 -31.48 31.23
N GLU A 1029 11.58 -32.16 31.73
CA GLU A 1029 12.62 -31.55 32.56
C GLU A 1029 13.87 -31.31 31.71
N ILE A 1030 14.45 -30.10 31.78
CA ILE A 1030 15.61 -29.66 31.01
C ILE A 1030 16.68 -29.15 31.99
N LYS A 1031 17.85 -29.76 32.03
CA LYS A 1031 18.94 -29.39 32.96
C LYS A 1031 19.95 -28.46 32.28
N GLY A 1032 20.05 -27.20 32.72
CA GLY A 1032 20.75 -26.16 31.94
C GLY A 1032 22.28 -26.20 31.98
N GLY A 1033 22.94 -26.73 33.02
CA GLY A 1033 24.39 -27.00 33.09
C GLY A 1033 25.32 -26.12 32.24
N TYR A 1034 25.70 -26.61 31.04
CA TYR A 1034 26.51 -25.88 30.04
C TYR A 1034 25.70 -25.33 28.84
N TRP A 1035 24.42 -25.67 28.72
CA TRP A 1035 23.49 -25.18 27.69
C TRP A 1035 22.85 -23.89 28.20
N ARG A 1036 23.35 -22.73 27.76
CA ARG A 1036 22.74 -21.42 28.11
C ARG A 1036 21.32 -21.24 27.59
N ASP A 1037 20.97 -21.92 26.49
CA ASP A 1037 19.72 -21.73 25.76
C ASP A 1037 19.17 -23.06 25.22
N ALA A 1038 17.86 -23.27 25.31
CA ALA A 1038 17.11 -24.23 24.51
C ALA A 1038 16.34 -23.51 23.39
N PHE A 1039 16.21 -24.13 22.22
CA PHE A 1039 15.27 -23.68 21.19
C PHE A 1039 13.94 -24.41 21.37
N MET A 1040 12.85 -23.66 21.44
CA MET A 1040 11.47 -24.14 21.59
C MET A 1040 10.58 -23.53 20.50
N GLN A 1041 9.48 -24.20 20.15
CA GLN A 1041 8.55 -23.75 19.11
C GLN A 1041 7.13 -24.19 19.41
N MET A 1042 6.16 -23.33 19.09
CA MET A 1042 4.74 -23.55 19.33
C MET A 1042 3.93 -23.07 18.11
N ASP A 1043 3.13 -23.95 17.50
CA ASP A 1043 2.28 -23.67 16.32
C ASP A 1043 2.97 -22.98 15.13
N GLY A 1044 4.28 -23.17 15.02
CA GLY A 1044 5.13 -22.56 14.01
C GLY A 1044 5.96 -21.37 14.50
N GLU A 1045 5.64 -20.76 15.64
CA GLU A 1045 6.35 -19.62 16.24
C GLU A 1045 7.49 -20.10 17.17
N PRO A 1046 8.78 -19.84 16.85
CA PRO A 1046 9.94 -20.34 17.59
C PRO A 1046 10.61 -19.27 18.46
N TRP A 1047 11.16 -19.65 19.61
CA TRP A 1047 11.95 -18.78 20.47
C TRP A 1047 13.19 -19.48 21.05
N LYS A 1048 14.03 -18.67 21.71
CA LYS A 1048 15.28 -19.06 22.36
C LYS A 1048 15.08 -18.89 23.86
N GLN A 1049 14.84 -20.01 24.55
CA GLN A 1049 14.55 -20.08 25.98
C GLN A 1049 15.87 -20.15 26.78
N PRO A 1050 16.22 -19.14 27.61
CA PRO A 1050 17.37 -19.23 28.49
C PRO A 1050 17.18 -20.32 29.55
N LEU A 1051 18.30 -20.91 30.00
CA LEU A 1051 18.34 -21.97 31.01
C LEU A 1051 19.34 -21.61 32.12
N SER A 1052 18.99 -21.96 33.37
CA SER A 1052 19.90 -21.85 34.52
C SER A 1052 20.93 -22.99 34.54
N SER A 1053 22.19 -22.68 34.82
CA SER A 1053 23.24 -23.68 35.04
C SER A 1053 23.06 -24.48 36.33
N GLU A 1054 22.26 -23.98 37.28
CA GLU A 1054 22.12 -24.52 38.64
C GLU A 1054 20.84 -25.36 38.84
N TYR A 1055 19.74 -25.02 38.15
CA TYR A 1055 18.42 -25.65 38.34
C TYR A 1055 17.79 -26.08 37.01
N SER A 1056 16.86 -27.04 37.07
CA SER A 1056 16.07 -27.46 35.91
C SER A 1056 15.03 -26.42 35.47
N THR A 1057 14.83 -26.30 34.16
CA THR A 1057 13.65 -25.69 33.54
C THR A 1057 12.63 -26.78 33.25
N PHE A 1058 11.36 -26.51 33.51
CA PHE A 1058 10.26 -27.46 33.29
C PHE A 1058 9.30 -26.97 32.20
N VAL A 1059 8.78 -27.89 31.39
CA VAL A 1059 7.68 -27.65 30.46
C VAL A 1059 6.56 -28.65 30.75
N ASP A 1060 5.41 -28.16 31.20
CA ASP A 1060 4.18 -28.93 31.45
C ASP A 1060 3.18 -28.69 30.31
N ILE A 1061 2.64 -29.75 29.71
CA ILE A 1061 1.62 -29.68 28.64
C ILE A 1061 0.40 -30.51 29.07
N LYS A 1062 -0.78 -29.90 29.07
CA LYS A 1062 -2.06 -30.49 29.52
C LYS A 1062 -3.20 -30.07 28.59
N LYS A 1063 -4.17 -30.94 28.34
CA LYS A 1063 -5.36 -30.62 27.51
C LYS A 1063 -6.19 -29.49 28.14
N VAL A 1064 -6.63 -28.54 27.32
CA VAL A 1064 -7.60 -27.49 27.70
C VAL A 1064 -8.98 -28.15 27.87
N PRO A 1065 -9.77 -27.83 28.92
CA PRO A 1065 -11.04 -28.52 29.18
C PRO A 1065 -12.12 -28.39 28.10
N TYR A 1066 -12.05 -27.37 27.24
CA TYR A 1066 -13.06 -27.06 26.24
C TYR A 1066 -12.50 -27.23 24.82
N PRO A 1067 -13.20 -27.92 23.90
CA PRO A 1067 -12.77 -28.07 22.53
C PRO A 1067 -12.96 -26.76 21.74
N SER A 1068 -12.06 -26.49 20.81
CA SER A 1068 -12.23 -25.45 19.79
C SER A 1068 -13.12 -25.94 18.64
N LEU A 1069 -13.88 -25.03 18.04
CA LEU A 1069 -14.83 -25.35 16.96
C LEU A 1069 -14.32 -24.83 15.61
N ILE A 1070 -14.15 -25.73 14.65
CA ILE A 1070 -13.53 -25.44 13.34
C ILE A 1070 -14.39 -26.00 12.19
N ILE A 1071 -14.57 -25.21 11.14
CA ILE A 1071 -15.44 -25.55 9.99
C ILE A 1071 -14.66 -26.42 9.01
N ASN A 1072 -15.25 -27.53 8.56
CA ASN A 1072 -14.60 -28.46 7.62
C ASN A 1072 -14.68 -27.96 6.18
N GLY A 1073 -13.59 -27.41 5.67
CA GLY A 1073 -13.46 -27.12 4.24
C GLY A 1073 -13.52 -28.38 3.34
N GLY A 1074 -13.54 -29.60 3.88
CA GLY A 1074 -13.58 -30.85 3.11
C GLY A 1074 -14.97 -31.30 2.62
N ASP A 1075 -16.06 -30.88 3.26
CA ASP A 1075 -17.37 -31.52 3.09
C ASP A 1075 -18.19 -30.99 1.90
N ARG A 1076 -18.56 -31.94 1.01
CA ARG A 1076 -19.48 -31.86 -0.15
C ARG A 1076 -19.05 -30.94 -1.31
#